data_AF-A0AAD4GQM1-F1
#
_entry.id   AF-A0AAD4GQM1-F1
#
_cell.length_a   1.000
_cell.length_b   1.000
_cell.length_c   1.000
_cell.angle_alpha   90.00
_cell.angle_beta   90.00
_cell.angle_gamma   90.00
#
_symmetry.space_group_name_H-M   'P 1'
#
loop_
_entity.id
_entity.type
_entity.pdbx_description
1 polymer ?
#
loop_
_entity_poly.entity_id
_entity_poly.type
_entity_poly.pdbx_seq_one_letter_code
_entity_poly.pdbx_strand_id
1 'polypeptide(L)'
;MSSNDAGSGFTFKLYRYTPSLAPAVLFLILFIVITAIHLYQVIRMRSWYMLVLVTGGIFQVIGYICRILAHNDTESIPIYSVQTILILLAPPLYAASIYMTLGRLIRYLDAESLSLVATRWLTTIFLVGDIVAFLMQAAGGGIMASGTLSAMHTGETITIVGLAIQLVFFSVFIITSTIFHRRILARPTSKSISDPKGGWKETSWQTIMVMLYVSSVLILVRSIFRLVEYAQGNDGYLISHEVFIIHASLDPNGRTKYNFNPDWRVFVGDPAKAETPDFKDGDWKSVTTPYAWNEDDAFHVDIAKLSTGIAWYRKHFQLPDNAKGKKIFLEFEGIRQAGEFYLNGQWIGRSENGVMAFGFDITDKIEVGEKKNVLAARIDNSWSYREIETDTPYEWNDGQFYANYGGINKNVYLHVTDRLYQTLPLYSNLETTGPYVYATEIDVAGKSASVTVQTEVRNEYSESKTFAYQADIYNPNGIRIKTLTGETYTLQPNQTKTVSVSAGVSGLEFWSWGYGYLYDIKTALKVSGQTVDTVTTRTGFRKTEFDHGMFKLNDRALHIKGYGLRTTNEWPALGCAVPAWLSELSNRLVLESNGHLIRWMHVTPWKQDVESLDRLGLVQSLPAGDKEEDVTGRPWEQRLELMRDAIIYNRNNPSVIFYESGNHGVSEDHMAEMKALRDKYDPHGGRAAGSREMLNSSIAEYGGEMLNINKGSRIPFWQMEYSRDEGMRKYWDDYSPPYHMDGEGSGEGSAYNRNQDSHAIENVRRWFDYYEQRPGTGTRVNAGGVNIIFSDTNTHHRGAQNYRRSDEVDALRLPKEGWYAHRVMWDNWVDVEKLAGHIIGHWNYNESTVKDVDVVSTADKVELFLDNDSLGWGEQSSRFLFTFANITWGPGTLKAVGYLGKEKATLDTKPTTGEPVGIRLTSQVSPGGFVANGADIAIVEVEVVDSNNQRVPIALNKINFSLSGEGTWRGGIAEGPDNYILSKSLPVENGVNRVMIRSTSTTGKTGGLSTEMPGAGLTPNLSRGPTPKGQPYTVGRKAVKITKVTAGSDEKNAGASFDDDEDTEWSSDSLKDSAWIKYSWDAPANVTQLVMKLHSFFYTKYPIEVRVDDDLVFKGTTPTSLGYVTLNLNATVGKSLTIAMDKDNKLGIVEAEVYTPT
;
A
#
# COMPACT_ATOMS: atom_id res chain seq x y z
N MET A 1 59.43 -42.03 -4.77
CA MET A 1 58.90 -43.32 -5.23
C MET A 1 57.52 -43.07 -5.81
N SER A 2 57.34 -43.47 -7.05
CA SER A 2 56.13 -43.32 -7.86
C SER A 2 55.01 -44.25 -7.43
N SER A 3 53.77 -43.79 -7.46
CA SER A 3 52.65 -44.58 -7.99
C SER A 3 51.48 -43.67 -8.37
N ASN A 4 51.02 -43.88 -9.60
CA ASN A 4 49.85 -43.28 -10.23
C ASN A 4 48.58 -43.45 -9.40
N ASP A 5 47.75 -42.40 -9.37
CA ASP A 5 46.32 -42.56 -9.61
C ASP A 5 45.77 -41.32 -10.30
N ALA A 6 45.26 -41.50 -11.51
CA ALA A 6 44.46 -40.53 -12.24
C ALA A 6 42.99 -40.89 -12.00
N GLY A 7 42.31 -40.15 -11.14
CA GLY A 7 40.88 -40.34 -10.83
C GLY A 7 40.36 -39.33 -9.81
N SER A 8 39.41 -38.50 -10.22
CA SER A 8 38.71 -37.44 -9.45
C SER A 8 39.59 -36.30 -8.92
N GLY A 9 39.29 -35.06 -9.34
CA GLY A 9 40.01 -33.84 -8.93
C GLY A 9 39.70 -33.39 -7.50
N PHE A 10 39.85 -34.27 -6.51
CA PHE A 10 39.59 -33.96 -5.10
C PHE A 10 40.91 -33.74 -4.34
N THR A 11 41.27 -32.47 -4.13
CA THR A 11 42.36 -32.09 -3.21
C THR A 11 41.73 -31.70 -1.87
N PHE A 12 41.87 -32.56 -0.86
CA PHE A 12 41.42 -32.28 0.50
C PHE A 12 42.22 -31.09 1.07
N LYS A 13 41.53 -30.08 1.62
CA LYS A 13 42.14 -28.93 2.31
C LYS A 13 41.51 -28.78 3.70
N LEU A 14 42.33 -28.54 4.73
CA LEU A 14 41.85 -28.31 6.10
C LEU A 14 40.95 -27.07 6.18
N TYR A 15 41.31 -26.01 5.47
CA TYR A 15 40.47 -24.85 5.23
C TYR A 15 40.42 -24.49 3.75
N ARG A 16 39.23 -24.21 3.22
CA ARG A 16 39.04 -23.68 1.85
C ARG A 16 38.93 -22.16 1.79
N TYR A 17 38.96 -21.51 2.95
CA TYR A 17 39.00 -20.07 3.16
C TYR A 17 40.00 -19.76 4.28
N THR A 18 40.40 -18.50 4.44
CA THR A 18 41.18 -18.09 5.63
C THR A 18 40.19 -17.68 6.73
N PRO A 19 40.14 -18.34 7.90
CA PRO A 19 39.19 -18.00 8.96
C PRO A 19 39.27 -16.52 9.33
N SER A 20 38.16 -15.80 9.35
CA SER A 20 38.16 -14.37 9.62
C SER A 20 38.45 -14.06 11.09
N LEU A 21 39.41 -13.16 11.31
CA LEU A 21 39.86 -12.77 12.64
C LEU A 21 38.78 -12.01 13.41
N ALA A 22 38.10 -11.05 12.77
CA ALA A 22 37.17 -10.16 13.46
C ALA A 22 35.95 -10.89 14.06
N PRO A 23 35.25 -11.78 13.33
CA PRO A 23 34.17 -12.56 13.92
C PRO A 23 34.66 -13.58 14.95
N ALA A 24 35.82 -14.21 14.74
CA ALA A 24 36.37 -15.16 15.71
C ALA A 24 36.68 -14.48 17.05
N VAL A 25 37.23 -13.26 17.03
CA VAL A 25 37.46 -12.43 18.23
C VAL A 25 36.14 -12.00 18.87
N LEU A 26 35.16 -11.56 18.08
CA LEU A 26 33.84 -11.18 18.60
C LEU A 26 33.16 -12.34 19.33
N PHE A 27 33.09 -13.53 18.70
CA PHE A 27 32.49 -14.70 19.31
C PHE A 27 33.27 -15.18 20.53
N LEU A 28 34.60 -15.11 20.51
CA LEU A 28 35.41 -15.41 21.68
C LEU A 28 35.03 -14.51 22.87
N ILE A 29 34.94 -13.20 22.68
CA ILE A 29 34.56 -12.24 23.73
C ILE A 29 33.16 -12.56 24.25
N LEU A 30 32.18 -12.78 23.36
CA LEU A 30 30.82 -13.11 23.73
C LEU A 30 30.74 -14.41 24.55
N PHE A 31 31.42 -15.47 24.12
CA PHE A 31 31.43 -16.74 24.86
C PHE A 31 32.18 -16.62 26.19
N ILE A 32 33.24 -15.82 26.30
CA ILE A 32 33.90 -15.54 27.59
C ILE A 32 32.92 -14.86 28.55
N VAL A 33 32.29 -13.76 28.11
CA VAL A 33 31.37 -12.97 28.96
C VAL A 33 30.17 -13.82 29.39
N ILE A 34 29.52 -14.51 28.45
CA ILE A 34 28.34 -15.33 28.74
C ILE A 34 28.71 -16.52 29.64
N THR A 35 29.83 -17.21 29.38
CA THR A 35 30.27 -18.34 30.20
C THR A 35 30.63 -17.90 31.62
N ALA A 36 31.27 -16.74 31.78
CA ALA A 36 31.58 -16.17 33.10
C ALA A 36 30.31 -15.79 33.88
N ILE A 37 29.32 -15.18 33.22
CA ILE A 37 28.02 -14.86 33.82
C ILE A 37 27.32 -16.14 34.30
N HIS A 38 27.27 -17.18 33.46
CA HIS A 38 26.64 -18.44 33.84
C HIS A 38 27.41 -19.16 34.95
N LEU A 39 28.74 -19.14 34.94
CA LEU A 39 29.55 -19.70 36.03
C LEU A 39 29.28 -18.99 37.36
N TYR A 40 29.22 -17.65 37.33
CA TYR A 40 28.86 -16.86 38.50
C TYR A 40 27.45 -17.22 39.01
N GLN A 41 26.46 -17.35 38.11
CA GLN A 41 25.11 -17.77 38.46
C GLN A 41 25.07 -19.18 39.06
N VAL A 42 25.82 -20.13 38.50
CA VAL A 42 25.89 -21.51 39.01
C VAL A 42 26.45 -21.56 40.42
N ILE A 43 27.52 -20.81 40.70
CA ILE A 43 28.13 -20.74 42.02
C ILE A 43 27.20 -20.04 43.02
N ARG A 44 26.64 -18.87 42.64
CA ARG A 44 25.78 -18.07 43.51
C ARG A 44 24.48 -18.77 43.87
N MET A 45 23.83 -19.41 42.89
CA MET A 45 22.54 -20.07 43.06
C MET A 45 22.65 -21.55 43.43
N ARG A 46 23.88 -22.08 43.56
CA ARG A 46 24.18 -23.50 43.81
C ARG A 46 23.48 -24.45 42.83
N SER A 47 23.28 -24.00 41.59
CA SER A 47 22.58 -24.74 40.53
C SER A 47 23.53 -25.65 39.77
N TRP A 48 24.22 -26.56 40.48
CA TRP A 48 25.30 -27.41 39.95
C TRP A 48 24.93 -28.25 38.71
N TYR A 49 23.65 -28.55 38.50
CA TYR A 49 23.19 -29.25 37.30
C TYR A 49 23.42 -28.47 35.99
N MET A 50 23.58 -27.14 36.08
CA MET A 50 23.92 -26.26 34.95
C MET A 50 25.42 -26.23 34.64
N LEU A 51 26.26 -26.98 35.35
CA LEU A 51 27.68 -27.10 35.02
C LEU A 51 27.91 -27.59 33.58
N VAL A 52 27.02 -28.42 33.04
CA VAL A 52 27.13 -28.87 31.63
C VAL A 52 27.03 -27.72 30.63
N LEU A 53 26.22 -26.69 30.93
CA LEU A 53 26.10 -25.48 30.11
C LEU A 53 27.42 -24.70 30.13
N VAL A 54 28.04 -24.55 31.31
CA VAL A 54 29.34 -23.90 31.48
C VAL A 54 30.44 -24.67 30.74
N THR A 55 30.44 -26.01 30.81
CA THR A 55 31.38 -26.86 30.06
C THR A 55 31.23 -26.64 28.55
N GLY A 56 30.01 -26.56 28.04
CA GLY A 56 29.77 -26.23 26.63
C GLY A 56 30.27 -24.83 26.25
N GLY A 57 30.14 -23.86 27.16
CA GLY A 57 30.70 -22.52 27.00
C GLY A 57 32.24 -22.52 26.94
N ILE A 58 32.90 -23.29 27.81
CA ILE A 58 34.36 -23.48 27.79
C ILE A 58 34.83 -24.11 26.47
N PHE A 59 34.08 -25.09 25.94
CA PHE A 59 34.38 -25.70 24.65
C PHE A 59 34.33 -24.66 23.52
N GLN A 60 33.34 -23.76 23.53
CA GLN A 60 33.30 -22.66 22.57
C GLN A 60 34.49 -21.71 22.74
N VAL A 61 34.83 -21.31 23.96
CA VAL A 61 35.98 -20.42 24.21
C VAL A 61 37.27 -21.01 23.65
N ILE A 62 37.59 -22.26 23.98
CA ILE A 62 38.81 -22.93 23.48
C ILE A 62 38.72 -23.11 21.96
N GLY A 63 37.57 -23.50 21.44
CA GLY A 63 37.35 -23.66 20.00
C GLY A 63 37.60 -22.37 19.21
N TYR A 64 37.11 -21.23 19.70
CA TYR A 64 37.32 -19.93 19.07
C TYR A 64 38.74 -19.38 19.27
N ILE A 65 39.44 -19.72 20.37
CA ILE A 65 40.88 -19.46 20.50
C ILE A 65 41.65 -20.20 19.40
N CYS A 66 41.37 -21.49 19.21
CA CYS A 66 41.98 -22.27 18.13
C CYS A 66 41.59 -21.71 16.74
N ARG A 67 40.40 -21.14 16.58
CA ARG A 67 39.99 -20.46 15.34
C ARG A 67 40.77 -19.19 15.02
N ILE A 68 41.10 -18.41 16.04
CA ILE A 68 41.99 -17.26 15.90
C ILE A 68 43.40 -17.72 15.53
N LEU A 69 43.91 -18.78 16.16
CA LEU A 69 45.22 -19.33 15.82
C LEU A 69 45.25 -19.89 14.39
N ALA A 70 44.16 -20.51 13.93
CA ALA A 70 44.01 -21.02 12.58
C ALA A 70 44.01 -19.94 11.49
N HIS A 71 43.71 -18.67 11.83
CA HIS A 71 43.86 -17.54 10.89
C HIS A 71 45.31 -17.39 10.43
N ASN A 72 46.27 -17.57 11.34
CA ASN A 72 47.70 -17.40 11.07
C ASN A 72 48.40 -18.69 10.60
N ASP A 73 47.77 -19.85 10.82
CA ASP A 73 48.31 -21.17 10.46
C ASP A 73 47.16 -22.11 10.05
N THR A 74 46.77 -22.02 8.77
CA THR A 74 45.66 -22.79 8.18
C THR A 74 46.03 -24.23 7.83
N GLU A 75 47.31 -24.61 7.94
CA GLU A 75 47.77 -25.98 7.63
C GLU A 75 47.97 -26.83 8.90
N SER A 76 47.87 -26.22 10.08
CA SER A 76 48.02 -26.92 11.35
C SER A 76 46.85 -27.87 11.67
N ILE A 77 47.09 -29.16 11.44
CA ILE A 77 46.17 -30.24 11.79
C ILE A 77 45.76 -30.18 13.28
N PRO A 78 46.68 -30.04 14.27
CA PRO A 78 46.29 -29.99 15.68
C PRO A 78 45.34 -28.84 16.01
N ILE A 79 45.56 -27.64 15.44
CA ILE A 79 44.71 -26.47 15.68
C ILE A 79 43.33 -26.68 15.06
N TYR A 80 43.29 -27.15 13.80
CA TYR A 80 42.04 -27.47 13.10
C TYR A 80 41.21 -28.53 13.83
N SER A 81 41.86 -29.60 14.30
CA SER A 81 41.19 -30.70 14.99
C SER A 81 40.60 -30.26 16.32
N VAL A 82 41.36 -29.52 17.15
CA VAL A 82 40.85 -29.03 18.45
C VAL A 82 39.69 -28.06 18.26
N GLN A 83 39.81 -27.11 17.32
CA GLN A 83 38.71 -26.21 16.97
C GLN A 83 37.45 -26.99 16.57
N THR A 84 37.60 -27.87 15.59
CA THR A 84 36.46 -28.55 14.96
C THR A 84 35.74 -29.43 15.97
N ILE A 85 36.50 -30.19 16.77
CA ILE A 85 35.95 -31.07 17.80
C ILE A 85 35.23 -30.25 18.88
N LEU A 86 35.85 -29.22 19.45
CA LEU A 86 35.26 -28.49 20.58
C LEU A 86 34.05 -27.65 20.17
N ILE A 87 34.09 -27.02 18.99
CA ILE A 87 32.93 -26.29 18.47
C ILE A 87 31.78 -27.26 18.18
N LEU A 88 32.07 -28.44 17.62
CA LEU A 88 31.09 -29.48 17.30
C LEU A 88 30.45 -30.10 18.55
N LEU A 89 31.23 -30.33 19.62
CA LEU A 89 30.79 -31.04 20.82
C LEU A 89 30.03 -30.18 21.86
N ALA A 90 30.01 -28.85 21.70
CA ALA A 90 29.32 -27.97 22.65
C ALA A 90 27.77 -28.06 22.65
N PRO A 91 27.06 -28.19 21.51
CA PRO A 91 25.58 -28.24 21.50
C PRO A 91 24.95 -29.40 22.27
N PRO A 92 25.46 -30.65 22.24
CA PRO A 92 24.96 -31.72 23.11
C PRO A 92 24.96 -31.36 24.60
N LEU A 93 25.97 -30.59 25.05
CA LEU A 93 26.06 -30.10 26.44
C LEU A 93 24.99 -29.04 26.74
N TYR A 94 24.66 -28.20 25.76
CA TYR A 94 23.56 -27.24 25.86
C TYR A 94 22.19 -27.94 25.89
N ALA A 95 21.98 -28.94 25.03
CA ALA A 95 20.78 -29.76 25.00
C ALA A 95 20.52 -30.46 26.35
N ALA A 96 21.56 -31.02 26.96
CA ALA A 96 21.48 -31.62 28.29
C ALA A 96 20.92 -30.66 29.36
N SER A 97 21.33 -29.37 29.33
CA SER A 97 20.84 -28.35 30.26
C SER A 97 19.35 -28.06 30.10
N ILE A 98 18.85 -28.09 28.86
CA ILE A 98 17.44 -27.86 28.50
C ILE A 98 16.58 -29.04 28.97
N TYR A 99 17.04 -30.28 28.80
CA TYR A 99 16.34 -31.48 29.30
C TYR A 99 16.19 -31.47 30.82
N MET A 100 17.25 -31.08 31.52
CA MET A 100 17.24 -30.95 32.98
C MET A 100 16.31 -29.84 33.45
N THR A 101 16.22 -28.74 32.69
CA THR A 101 15.33 -27.61 32.99
C THR A 101 13.87 -28.01 32.84
N LEU A 102 13.49 -28.66 31.74
CA LEU A 102 12.12 -29.16 31.56
C LEU A 102 11.74 -30.16 32.66
N GLY A 103 12.62 -31.12 32.97
CA GLY A 103 12.37 -32.11 34.03
C GLY A 103 12.23 -31.50 35.43
N ARG A 104 12.86 -30.35 35.70
CA ARG A 104 12.69 -29.59 36.96
C ARG A 104 11.43 -28.73 36.93
N LEU A 105 11.10 -28.13 35.79
CA LEU A 105 9.89 -27.34 35.60
C LEU A 105 8.62 -28.19 35.82
N ILE A 106 8.58 -29.39 35.25
CA ILE A 106 7.44 -30.32 35.42
C ILE A 106 7.21 -30.63 36.91
N ARG A 107 8.29 -30.87 37.67
CA ARG A 107 8.23 -31.11 39.13
C ARG A 107 7.87 -29.86 39.92
N TYR A 108 8.33 -28.69 39.49
CA TYR A 108 7.97 -27.42 40.11
C TYR A 108 6.47 -27.17 40.03
N LEU A 109 5.85 -27.50 38.88
CA LEU A 109 4.43 -27.30 38.61
C LEU A 109 3.52 -28.42 39.15
N ASP A 110 4.06 -29.43 39.86
CA ASP A 110 3.32 -30.64 40.27
C ASP A 110 2.56 -31.31 39.11
N ALA A 111 3.18 -31.33 37.92
CA ALA A 111 2.56 -31.70 36.65
C ALA A 111 3.08 -33.03 36.07
N GLU A 112 3.62 -33.92 36.90
CA GLU A 112 4.24 -35.19 36.46
C GLU A 112 3.27 -36.09 35.69
N SER A 113 1.99 -36.07 36.03
CA SER A 113 0.93 -36.84 35.37
C SER A 113 0.65 -36.39 33.92
N LEU A 114 1.08 -35.18 33.55
CA LEU A 114 0.85 -34.59 32.23
C LEU A 114 2.01 -34.87 31.26
N SER A 115 3.19 -35.23 31.78
CA SER A 115 4.37 -35.53 30.96
C SER A 115 4.18 -36.83 30.16
N LEU A 116 4.57 -36.82 28.88
CA LEU A 116 4.57 -38.02 28.04
C LEU A 116 5.60 -39.05 28.53
N VAL A 117 6.75 -38.58 29.01
CA VAL A 117 7.83 -39.40 29.56
C VAL A 117 7.89 -39.17 31.06
N ALA A 118 7.92 -40.23 31.87
CA ALA A 118 8.03 -40.10 33.32
C ALA A 118 9.26 -39.22 33.67
N THR A 119 9.08 -38.22 34.54
CA THR A 119 10.12 -37.22 34.87
C THR A 119 11.42 -37.83 35.39
N ARG A 120 11.36 -39.00 36.01
CA ARG A 120 12.53 -39.80 36.45
C ARG A 120 13.41 -40.30 35.30
N TRP A 121 12.84 -40.50 34.11
CA TRP A 121 13.52 -41.02 32.92
C TRP A 121 13.75 -39.96 31.85
N LEU A 122 13.07 -38.82 31.91
CA LEU A 122 13.12 -37.77 30.89
C LEU A 122 14.56 -37.29 30.64
N THR A 123 15.29 -36.90 31.68
CA THR A 123 16.69 -36.48 31.51
C THR A 123 17.57 -37.65 31.05
N THR A 124 17.38 -38.85 31.61
CA THR A 124 18.23 -40.01 31.31
C THR A 124 18.10 -40.46 29.85
N ILE A 125 16.87 -40.54 29.31
CA ILE A 125 16.63 -41.01 27.93
C ILE A 125 17.29 -40.09 26.91
N PHE A 126 17.01 -38.78 27.01
CA PHE A 126 17.52 -37.81 26.03
C PHE A 126 19.04 -37.58 26.21
N LEU A 127 19.54 -37.59 27.45
CA LEU A 127 20.98 -37.48 27.71
C LEU A 127 21.76 -38.69 27.19
N VAL A 128 21.24 -39.91 27.31
CA VAL A 128 21.93 -41.10 26.77
C VAL A 128 22.03 -41.03 25.25
N GLY A 129 20.98 -40.60 24.56
CA GLY A 129 21.01 -40.36 23.11
C GLY A 129 22.08 -39.33 22.72
N ASP A 130 22.16 -38.22 23.44
CA ASP A 130 23.16 -37.18 23.20
C ASP A 130 24.58 -37.61 23.60
N ILE A 131 24.77 -38.47 24.61
CA ILE A 131 26.08 -39.05 24.95
C ILE A 131 26.57 -39.98 23.84
N VAL A 132 25.69 -40.83 23.29
CA VAL A 132 26.05 -41.69 22.16
C VAL A 132 26.43 -40.85 20.96
N ALA A 133 25.63 -39.84 20.63
CA ALA A 133 25.95 -38.89 19.56
C ALA A 133 27.27 -38.15 19.81
N PHE A 134 27.50 -37.67 21.03
CA PHE A 134 28.72 -36.98 21.45
C PHE A 134 29.95 -37.86 21.29
N LEU A 135 29.90 -39.12 21.75
CA LEU A 135 31.01 -40.06 21.62
C LEU A 135 31.30 -40.41 20.16
N MET A 136 30.26 -40.57 19.34
CA MET A 136 30.42 -40.79 17.91
C MET A 136 31.03 -39.58 17.21
N GLN A 137 30.55 -38.37 17.49
CA GLN A 137 31.10 -37.13 16.91
C GLN A 137 32.54 -36.89 17.39
N ALA A 138 32.87 -37.20 18.64
CA ALA A 138 34.23 -37.12 19.19
C ALA A 138 35.16 -38.15 18.53
N ALA A 139 34.72 -39.39 18.38
CA ALA A 139 35.46 -40.45 17.71
C ALA A 139 35.67 -40.12 16.22
N GLY A 140 34.62 -39.67 15.52
CA GLY A 140 34.69 -39.24 14.13
C GLY A 140 35.66 -38.07 13.95
N GLY A 141 35.55 -37.03 14.79
CA GLY A 141 36.47 -35.89 14.81
C GLY A 141 37.93 -36.27 15.09
N GLY A 142 38.17 -37.20 16.02
CA GLY A 142 39.50 -37.72 16.33
C GLY A 142 40.10 -38.58 15.21
N ILE A 143 39.29 -39.38 14.51
CA ILE A 143 39.74 -40.17 13.37
C ILE A 143 40.04 -39.26 12.17
N MET A 144 39.25 -38.21 11.93
CA MET A 144 39.55 -37.18 10.93
C MET A 144 40.88 -36.46 11.20
N ALA A 145 41.29 -36.33 12.47
CA ALA A 145 42.56 -35.71 12.87
C ALA A 145 43.81 -36.58 12.57
N SER A 146 43.64 -37.85 12.18
CA SER A 146 44.76 -38.79 11.96
C SER A 146 45.47 -38.66 10.60
N GLY A 147 44.96 -37.84 9.68
CA GLY A 147 45.69 -37.37 8.50
C GLY A 147 45.75 -38.30 7.27
N THR A 148 45.08 -39.46 7.26
CA THR A 148 44.97 -40.32 6.05
C THR A 148 43.61 -40.18 5.38
N LEU A 149 43.55 -40.24 4.03
CA LEU A 149 42.31 -40.06 3.26
C LEU A 149 41.21 -41.08 3.66
N SER A 150 41.60 -42.33 3.91
CA SER A 150 40.71 -43.40 4.38
C SER A 150 40.16 -43.14 5.80
N ALA A 151 41.00 -42.63 6.70
CA ALA A 151 40.56 -42.26 8.04
C ALA A 151 39.61 -41.04 8.02
N MET A 152 39.84 -40.07 7.13
CA MET A 152 38.96 -38.89 7.02
C MET A 152 37.54 -39.26 6.59
N HIS A 153 37.36 -40.06 5.53
CA HIS A 153 36.01 -40.52 5.11
C HIS A 153 35.32 -41.39 6.18
N THR A 154 36.10 -42.25 6.85
CA THR A 154 35.57 -43.05 7.97
C THR A 154 35.11 -42.15 9.12
N GLY A 155 35.90 -41.12 9.46
CA GLY A 155 35.59 -40.16 10.51
C GLY A 155 34.41 -39.25 10.18
N GLU A 156 34.28 -38.78 8.93
CA GLU A 156 33.11 -38.02 8.44
C GLU A 156 31.83 -38.85 8.57
N THR A 157 31.86 -40.12 8.13
CA THR A 157 30.71 -41.02 8.21
C THR A 157 30.25 -41.24 9.66
N ILE A 158 31.21 -41.50 10.58
CA ILE A 158 30.91 -41.67 12.00
C ILE A 158 30.31 -40.39 12.60
N THR A 159 30.81 -39.22 12.18
CA THR A 159 30.30 -37.91 12.63
C THR A 159 28.87 -37.65 12.14
N ILE A 160 28.57 -37.96 10.87
CA ILE A 160 27.22 -37.84 10.28
C ILE A 160 26.23 -38.73 11.02
N VAL A 161 26.59 -39.98 11.32
CA VAL A 161 25.72 -40.89 12.09
C VAL A 161 25.48 -40.33 13.49
N GLY A 162 26.52 -39.79 14.15
CA GLY A 162 26.37 -39.13 15.44
C GLY A 162 25.43 -37.91 15.39
N LEU A 163 25.54 -37.07 14.36
CA LEU A 163 24.65 -35.91 14.15
C LEU A 163 23.20 -36.34 13.86
N ALA A 164 22.99 -37.40 13.09
CA ALA A 164 21.66 -37.93 12.80
C ALA A 164 20.98 -38.50 14.05
N ILE A 165 21.71 -39.25 14.88
CA ILE A 165 21.21 -39.75 16.18
C ILE A 165 20.80 -38.58 17.06
N GLN A 166 21.67 -37.57 17.20
CA GLN A 166 21.36 -36.35 17.96
C GLN A 166 20.07 -35.70 17.47
N LEU A 167 19.91 -35.54 16.15
CA LEU A 167 18.75 -34.91 15.54
C LEU A 167 17.44 -35.65 15.86
N VAL A 168 17.46 -36.98 15.85
CA VAL A 168 16.30 -37.82 16.20
C VAL A 168 15.92 -37.62 17.67
N PHE A 169 16.85 -37.79 18.60
CA PHE A 169 16.57 -37.65 20.04
C PHE A 169 16.11 -36.23 20.39
N PHE A 170 16.72 -35.21 19.79
CA PHE A 170 16.34 -33.82 20.00
C PHE A 170 14.95 -33.50 19.43
N SER A 171 14.60 -34.04 18.27
CA SER A 171 13.26 -33.87 17.68
C SER A 171 12.17 -34.51 18.55
N VAL A 172 12.43 -35.70 19.10
CA VAL A 172 11.52 -36.37 20.05
C VAL A 172 11.37 -35.56 21.34
N PHE A 173 12.43 -34.88 21.80
CA PHE A 173 12.35 -33.98 22.95
C PHE A 173 11.43 -32.78 22.67
N ILE A 174 11.55 -32.13 21.50
CA ILE A 174 10.68 -31.00 21.13
C ILE A 174 9.21 -31.44 21.10
N ILE A 175 8.91 -32.61 20.52
CA ILE A 175 7.56 -33.19 20.52
C ILE A 175 7.08 -33.43 21.95
N THR A 176 7.92 -34.02 22.80
CA THR A 176 7.61 -34.30 24.21
C THR A 176 7.29 -33.01 24.99
N SER A 177 8.09 -31.96 24.82
CA SER A 177 7.88 -30.65 25.46
C SER A 177 6.61 -29.95 24.97
N THR A 178 6.31 -30.06 23.66
CA THR A 178 5.11 -29.48 23.03
C THR A 178 3.84 -30.17 23.54
N ILE A 179 3.86 -31.49 23.64
CA ILE A 179 2.74 -32.27 24.19
C ILE A 179 2.52 -31.92 25.66
N PHE A 180 3.59 -31.83 26.46
CA PHE A 180 3.49 -31.38 27.86
C PHE A 180 2.86 -29.98 27.95
N HIS A 181 3.33 -29.02 27.14
CA HIS A 181 2.81 -27.66 27.13
C HIS A 181 1.32 -27.60 26.78
N ARG A 182 0.89 -28.35 25.76
CA ARG A 182 -0.54 -28.44 25.42
C ARG A 182 -1.36 -29.07 26.54
N ARG A 183 -0.84 -30.11 27.20
CA ARG A 183 -1.54 -30.81 28.28
C ARG A 183 -1.69 -29.95 29.53
N ILE A 184 -0.67 -29.17 29.92
CA ILE A 184 -0.76 -28.28 31.08
C ILE A 184 -1.66 -27.07 30.84
N LEU A 185 -1.76 -26.58 29.59
CA LEU A 185 -2.76 -25.56 29.24
C LEU A 185 -4.20 -26.12 29.27
N ALA A 186 -4.38 -27.37 28.85
CA ALA A 186 -5.70 -28.02 28.86
C ALA A 186 -6.13 -28.49 30.26
N ARG A 187 -5.17 -28.85 31.13
CA ARG A 187 -5.39 -29.34 32.50
C ARG A 187 -4.40 -28.65 33.45
N PRO A 188 -4.63 -27.37 33.77
CA PRO A 188 -3.71 -26.60 34.59
C PRO A 188 -3.67 -27.14 36.02
N THR A 189 -2.48 -27.14 36.64
CA THR A 189 -2.28 -27.49 38.05
C THR A 189 -2.48 -26.26 38.92
N SER A 190 -2.75 -26.46 40.22
CA SER A 190 -2.91 -25.33 41.16
C SER A 190 -1.69 -24.41 41.15
N LYS A 191 -0.48 -24.98 41.04
CA LYS A 191 0.77 -24.22 40.91
C LYS A 191 0.92 -23.47 39.60
N SER A 192 0.48 -24.04 38.47
CA SER A 192 0.56 -23.36 37.17
C SER A 192 -0.39 -22.17 37.06
N ILE A 193 -1.47 -22.16 37.86
CA ILE A 193 -2.44 -21.06 37.94
C ILE A 193 -1.95 -19.96 38.89
N SER A 194 -1.32 -20.35 40.01
CA SER A 194 -0.82 -19.40 41.01
C SER A 194 0.51 -18.73 40.65
N ASP A 195 1.21 -19.23 39.63
CA ASP A 195 2.46 -18.64 39.13
C ASP A 195 2.15 -17.29 38.44
N PRO A 196 2.92 -16.22 38.69
CA PRO A 196 2.69 -14.90 38.10
C PRO A 196 2.66 -14.96 36.57
N LYS A 197 1.69 -14.30 35.92
CA LYS A 197 1.67 -14.14 34.46
C LYS A 197 2.71 -13.10 34.06
N GLY A 198 3.98 -13.49 34.07
CA GLY A 198 5.10 -12.60 33.87
C GLY A 198 5.28 -12.18 32.40
N GLY A 199 5.40 -10.88 32.16
CA GLY A 199 5.98 -10.33 30.92
C GLY A 199 7.51 -10.52 30.88
N TRP A 200 8.20 -9.95 29.90
CA TRP A 200 9.65 -10.12 29.67
C TRP A 200 10.57 -9.77 30.87
N LYS A 201 10.05 -9.11 31.91
CA LYS A 201 10.78 -8.77 33.15
C LYS A 201 10.51 -9.71 34.33
N GLU A 202 9.48 -10.55 34.27
CA GLU A 202 9.09 -11.45 35.37
C GLU A 202 9.23 -12.93 34.94
N THR A 203 9.92 -13.72 35.75
CA THR A 203 10.21 -15.13 35.42
C THR A 203 9.01 -16.01 35.76
N SER A 204 8.16 -16.29 34.76
CA SER A 204 7.05 -17.25 34.86
C SER A 204 7.41 -18.62 34.25
N TRP A 205 6.66 -19.67 34.58
CA TRP A 205 6.83 -20.97 33.93
C TRP A 205 6.59 -20.91 32.41
N GLN A 206 5.72 -20.01 31.94
CA GLN A 206 5.51 -19.77 30.51
C GLN A 206 6.74 -19.14 29.86
N THR A 207 7.38 -18.16 30.53
CA THR A 207 8.62 -17.53 30.06
C THR A 207 9.75 -18.57 29.95
N ILE A 208 9.84 -19.50 30.90
CA ILE A 208 10.80 -20.62 30.84
C ILE A 208 10.48 -21.55 29.66
N MET A 209 9.20 -21.86 29.41
CA MET A 209 8.81 -22.67 28.24
C MET A 209 9.17 -21.99 26.93
N VAL A 210 8.95 -20.68 26.79
CA VAL A 210 9.34 -19.91 25.61
C VAL A 210 10.87 -19.94 25.43
N MET A 211 11.64 -19.73 26.49
CA MET A 211 13.10 -19.86 26.45
C MET A 211 13.53 -21.26 25.98
N LEU A 212 12.88 -22.32 26.48
CA LEU A 212 13.17 -23.70 26.06
C LEU A 212 12.90 -23.90 24.57
N TYR A 213 11.79 -23.39 24.03
CA TYR A 213 11.49 -23.49 22.59
C TYR A 213 12.49 -22.71 21.74
N VAL A 214 12.76 -21.45 22.08
CA VAL A 214 13.71 -20.61 21.34
C VAL A 214 15.09 -21.28 21.31
N SER A 215 15.57 -21.70 22.47
CA SER A 215 16.87 -22.40 22.58
C SER A 215 16.86 -23.71 21.78
N SER A 216 15.76 -24.47 21.82
CA SER A 216 15.65 -25.73 21.09
C SER A 216 15.63 -25.53 19.58
N VAL A 217 14.89 -24.54 19.06
CA VAL A 217 14.87 -24.24 17.63
C VAL A 217 16.26 -23.82 17.14
N LEU A 218 16.97 -22.98 17.90
CA LEU A 218 18.33 -22.56 17.54
C LEU A 218 19.32 -23.74 17.50
N ILE A 219 19.24 -24.65 18.46
CA ILE A 219 20.06 -25.87 18.48
C ILE A 219 19.68 -26.77 17.30
N LEU A 220 18.39 -26.94 17.00
CA LEU A 220 17.90 -27.78 15.90
C LEU A 220 18.38 -27.28 14.53
N VAL A 221 18.20 -25.98 14.26
CA VAL A 221 18.66 -25.35 13.01
C VAL A 221 20.16 -25.56 12.83
N ARG A 222 20.93 -25.35 13.91
CA ARG A 222 22.37 -25.60 13.91
C ARG A 222 22.70 -27.07 13.63
N SER A 223 22.02 -28.03 14.27
CA SER A 223 22.28 -29.46 14.08
C SER A 223 21.94 -29.91 12.65
N ILE A 224 20.86 -29.40 12.06
CA ILE A 224 20.50 -29.65 10.65
C ILE A 224 21.57 -29.07 9.73
N PHE A 225 21.98 -27.82 9.98
CA PHE A 225 23.06 -27.18 9.23
C PHE A 225 24.34 -28.03 9.24
N ARG A 226 24.76 -28.51 10.42
CA ARG A 226 25.96 -29.36 10.56
C ARG A 226 25.79 -30.70 9.86
N LEU A 227 24.62 -31.33 9.93
CA LEU A 227 24.36 -32.56 9.21
C LEU A 227 24.51 -32.37 7.68
N VAL A 228 23.96 -31.28 7.14
CA VAL A 228 24.06 -30.96 5.71
C VAL A 228 25.50 -30.58 5.34
N GLU A 229 26.20 -29.81 6.17
CA GLU A 229 27.60 -29.42 5.98
C GLU A 229 28.51 -30.66 5.86
N TYR A 230 28.43 -31.60 6.80
CA TYR A 230 29.24 -32.83 6.74
C TYR A 230 28.78 -33.79 5.63
N ALA A 231 27.49 -33.82 5.29
CA ALA A 231 26.98 -34.64 4.18
C ALA A 231 27.42 -34.14 2.80
N GLN A 232 27.74 -32.84 2.66
CA GLN A 232 28.26 -32.27 1.42
C GLN A 232 29.77 -32.55 1.19
N GLY A 233 30.49 -33.05 2.21
CA GLY A 233 31.93 -33.33 2.11
C GLY A 233 32.82 -32.08 2.09
N ASN A 234 34.14 -32.30 2.05
CA ASN A 234 35.15 -31.22 2.19
C ASN A 234 35.13 -30.18 1.05
N ASP A 235 34.55 -30.46 -0.12
CA ASP A 235 34.34 -29.53 -1.23
C ASP A 235 32.94 -28.92 -1.29
N GLY A 236 32.08 -29.22 -0.31
CA GLY A 236 30.73 -28.72 -0.20
C GLY A 236 30.63 -27.19 -0.16
N TYR A 237 29.53 -26.65 -0.67
CA TYR A 237 29.28 -25.21 -0.71
C TYR A 237 29.27 -24.57 0.69
N LEU A 238 28.70 -25.28 1.69
CA LEU A 238 28.60 -24.76 3.06
C LEU A 238 29.95 -24.70 3.79
N ILE A 239 30.82 -25.70 3.60
CA ILE A 239 32.13 -25.75 4.27
C ILE A 239 33.16 -24.84 3.59
N SER A 240 32.92 -24.46 2.32
CA SER A 240 33.83 -23.62 1.54
C SER A 240 33.61 -22.11 1.72
N HIS A 241 32.52 -21.68 2.36
CA HIS A 241 32.18 -20.27 2.52
C HIS A 241 31.95 -19.93 4.01
N GLU A 242 32.83 -19.11 4.57
CA GLU A 242 32.76 -18.72 5.99
C GLU A 242 31.43 -18.04 6.38
N VAL A 243 30.78 -17.37 5.43
CA VAL A 243 29.52 -16.64 5.67
C VAL A 243 28.39 -17.54 6.17
N PHE A 244 28.32 -18.81 5.76
CA PHE A 244 27.27 -19.72 6.23
C PHE A 244 27.49 -20.22 7.66
N ILE A 245 28.67 -20.00 8.23
CA ILE A 245 28.94 -20.20 9.66
C ILE A 245 28.46 -18.99 10.49
N ILE A 246 28.16 -17.85 9.85
CA ILE A 246 27.75 -16.59 10.49
C ILE A 246 26.58 -15.94 9.72
N HIS A 247 25.36 -16.40 10.02
CA HIS A 247 24.07 -15.79 9.63
C HIS A 247 23.66 -15.82 8.14
N ALA A 248 22.33 -15.76 7.98
CA ALA A 248 21.55 -16.03 6.78
C ALA A 248 21.89 -15.11 5.59
N SER A 249 22.13 -15.77 4.45
CA SER A 249 21.88 -15.31 3.07
C SER A 249 22.05 -13.81 2.78
N LEU A 250 23.29 -13.42 2.54
CA LEU A 250 23.59 -12.46 1.48
C LEU A 250 24.39 -13.24 0.44
N ASP A 251 23.82 -13.44 -0.75
CA ASP A 251 24.58 -13.95 -1.89
C ASP A 251 25.63 -12.88 -2.24
N PRO A 252 26.95 -13.13 -2.03
CA PRO A 252 27.99 -12.11 -2.23
C PRO A 252 28.06 -11.59 -3.67
N ASN A 253 27.44 -12.33 -4.61
CA ASN A 253 27.45 -12.07 -6.04
C ASN A 253 26.15 -11.43 -6.57
N GLY A 254 25.18 -11.10 -5.71
CA GLY A 254 23.90 -10.49 -6.11
C GLY A 254 23.90 -8.96 -6.17
N ARG A 255 22.88 -8.40 -6.82
CA ARG A 255 22.56 -6.95 -6.79
C ARG A 255 22.26 -6.48 -5.37
N THR A 256 22.76 -5.29 -5.04
CA THR A 256 22.45 -4.60 -3.78
C THR A 256 21.72 -3.29 -4.06
N LYS A 257 20.57 -3.07 -3.40
CA LYS A 257 19.87 -1.79 -3.36
C LYS A 257 20.10 -1.17 -1.99
N TYR A 258 20.55 0.08 -1.93
CA TYR A 258 20.70 0.85 -0.70
C TYR A 258 19.62 1.93 -0.64
N ASN A 259 19.04 2.11 0.53
CA ASN A 259 18.29 3.31 0.87
C ASN A 259 19.29 4.47 1.03
N PHE A 260 19.13 5.47 0.17
CA PHE A 260 20.06 6.61 0.05
C PHE A 260 19.50 7.89 0.70
N ASN A 261 18.42 7.75 1.47
CA ASN A 261 17.72 8.83 2.14
C ASN A 261 18.42 9.48 3.34
N PRO A 262 19.14 8.75 4.22
CA PRO A 262 19.75 9.37 5.40
C PRO A 262 20.90 10.31 5.05
N ASP A 263 21.24 11.23 5.96
CA ASP A 263 22.49 12.01 5.97
C ASP A 263 22.69 12.95 4.77
N TRP A 264 21.64 13.67 4.39
CA TRP A 264 21.75 14.81 3.48
C TRP A 264 21.94 16.10 4.25
N ARG A 265 22.46 17.11 3.54
CA ARG A 265 22.56 18.50 4.00
C ARG A 265 21.84 19.39 3.01
N VAL A 266 21.08 20.36 3.51
CA VAL A 266 20.31 21.29 2.68
C VAL A 266 20.63 22.75 3.00
N PHE A 267 20.70 23.58 1.96
CA PHE A 267 20.80 25.03 2.04
C PHE A 267 19.84 25.68 1.02
N VAL A 268 19.03 26.63 1.47
CA VAL A 268 18.12 27.39 0.62
C VAL A 268 18.84 28.64 0.13
N GLY A 269 18.97 28.79 -1.18
CA GLY A 269 19.79 29.78 -1.88
C GLY A 269 20.69 29.13 -2.93
N ASP A 270 21.40 29.94 -3.71
CA ASP A 270 22.25 29.46 -4.83
C ASP A 270 23.73 29.84 -4.64
N PRO A 271 24.44 29.23 -3.67
CA PRO A 271 25.84 29.54 -3.42
C PRO A 271 26.75 29.08 -4.56
N ALA A 272 27.68 29.94 -4.95
CA ALA A 272 28.67 29.61 -5.97
C ALA A 272 29.56 28.42 -5.54
N LYS A 273 29.85 27.53 -6.49
CA LYS A 273 30.73 26.36 -6.34
C LYS A 273 30.21 25.27 -5.38
N ALA A 274 28.92 25.25 -5.08
CA ALA A 274 28.32 24.24 -4.21
C ALA A 274 28.25 22.84 -4.82
N GLU A 275 28.64 22.66 -6.08
CA GLU A 275 28.88 21.38 -6.72
C GLU A 275 30.23 20.74 -6.33
N THR A 276 31.20 21.56 -5.89
CA THR A 276 32.58 21.10 -5.70
C THR A 276 32.77 20.23 -4.44
N PRO A 277 33.65 19.22 -4.44
CA PRO A 277 33.84 18.33 -3.28
C PRO A 277 34.36 19.04 -2.03
N ASP A 278 35.18 20.08 -2.20
CA ASP A 278 35.85 20.82 -1.13
C ASP A 278 35.00 21.95 -0.52
N PHE A 279 33.85 22.26 -1.12
CA PHE A 279 32.87 23.19 -0.57
C PHE A 279 32.49 22.83 0.87
N LYS A 280 32.47 23.85 1.75
CA LYS A 280 32.20 23.69 3.19
C LYS A 280 30.70 23.79 3.44
N ASP A 281 30.07 22.63 3.64
CA ASP A 281 28.63 22.49 3.97
C ASP A 281 28.40 22.14 5.44
N GLY A 282 29.39 22.34 6.32
CA GLY A 282 29.30 22.01 7.75
C GLY A 282 28.16 22.71 8.49
N ASP A 283 27.80 23.91 8.04
CA ASP A 283 26.75 24.75 8.64
C ASP A 283 25.38 24.56 7.98
N TRP A 284 25.27 23.65 6.99
CA TRP A 284 24.00 23.35 6.32
C TRP A 284 23.10 22.50 7.20
N LYS A 285 21.78 22.63 7.03
CA LYS A 285 20.79 21.88 7.81
C LYS A 285 20.89 20.39 7.48
N SER A 286 21.11 19.54 8.48
CA SER A 286 21.12 18.09 8.29
C SER A 286 19.68 17.56 8.20
N VAL A 287 19.40 16.75 7.18
CA VAL A 287 18.08 16.20 6.88
C VAL A 287 18.16 14.74 6.42
N THR A 288 17.05 14.02 6.55
CA THR A 288 16.84 12.71 5.91
C THR A 288 15.80 12.93 4.83
N THR A 289 16.09 12.58 3.56
CA THR A 289 15.06 12.62 2.51
C THR A 289 14.09 11.46 2.71
N PRO A 290 12.87 11.48 2.16
CA PRO A 290 12.19 12.58 1.48
C PRO A 290 12.10 13.82 2.37
N TYR A 291 12.46 14.99 1.85
CA TYR A 291 12.46 16.25 2.59
C TYR A 291 12.25 17.44 1.65
N ALA A 292 11.09 18.09 1.79
CA ALA A 292 10.81 19.37 1.16
C ALA A 292 11.33 20.52 2.04
N TRP A 293 12.07 21.47 1.46
CA TRP A 293 12.68 22.54 2.25
C TRP A 293 11.66 23.56 2.79
N ASN A 294 10.50 23.65 2.14
CA ASN A 294 9.37 24.51 2.50
C ASN A 294 8.21 23.72 3.16
N GLU A 295 8.46 22.55 3.76
CA GLU A 295 7.41 21.75 4.43
C GLU A 295 6.70 22.48 5.59
N ASP A 296 7.35 23.48 6.20
CA ASP A 296 6.77 24.31 7.27
C ASP A 296 5.62 25.19 6.75
N ASP A 297 5.57 25.47 5.44
CA ASP A 297 4.50 26.24 4.80
C ASP A 297 3.20 25.42 4.64
N ALA A 298 3.28 24.09 4.73
CA ALA A 298 2.17 23.18 4.50
C ALA A 298 1.00 23.46 5.46
N PHE A 299 -0.12 23.89 4.89
CA PHE A 299 -1.34 24.39 5.53
C PHE A 299 -1.16 25.67 6.34
N HIS A 300 0.04 26.25 6.41
CA HIS A 300 0.25 27.55 7.05
C HIS A 300 -0.15 28.67 6.10
N VAL A 301 0.17 28.51 4.82
CA VAL A 301 -0.11 29.50 3.78
C VAL A 301 -0.90 28.88 2.62
N ASP A 302 -1.61 29.74 1.90
CA ASP A 302 -2.29 29.36 0.65
C ASP A 302 -1.30 28.78 -0.38
N ILE A 303 -1.77 27.91 -1.28
CA ILE A 303 -0.93 27.27 -2.31
C ILE A 303 -0.11 28.29 -3.12
N ALA A 304 -0.70 29.43 -3.48
CA ALA A 304 -0.03 30.45 -4.27
C ALA A 304 1.09 31.17 -3.50
N LYS A 305 1.13 31.01 -2.18
CA LYS A 305 2.11 31.62 -1.26
C LYS A 305 3.15 30.62 -0.73
N LEU A 306 3.09 29.35 -1.12
CA LEU A 306 4.15 28.39 -0.81
C LEU A 306 5.50 28.92 -1.29
N SER A 307 6.51 28.87 -0.42
CA SER A 307 7.83 29.41 -0.72
C SER A 307 8.46 28.68 -1.91
N THR A 308 9.02 29.43 -2.85
CA THR A 308 9.73 28.90 -4.02
C THR A 308 11.14 29.49 -4.12
N GLY A 309 12.02 28.77 -4.81
CA GLY A 309 13.40 29.21 -5.04
C GLY A 309 14.33 28.03 -5.33
N ILE A 310 15.62 28.30 -5.15
CA ILE A 310 16.68 27.31 -5.35
C ILE A 310 17.11 26.76 -3.99
N ALA A 311 17.25 25.44 -3.90
CA ALA A 311 17.84 24.76 -2.75
C ALA A 311 18.90 23.77 -3.22
N TRP A 312 20.03 23.75 -2.52
CA TRP A 312 21.10 22.78 -2.72
C TRP A 312 21.04 21.67 -1.69
N TYR A 313 21.16 20.44 -2.16
CA TYR A 313 21.27 19.23 -1.35
C TYR A 313 22.64 18.59 -1.56
N ARG A 314 23.34 18.27 -0.47
CA ARG A 314 24.65 17.61 -0.52
C ARG A 314 24.68 16.37 0.34
N LYS A 315 25.27 15.30 -0.18
CA LYS A 315 25.44 14.03 0.53
C LYS A 315 26.87 13.52 0.43
N HIS A 316 27.43 13.22 1.59
CA HIS A 316 28.73 12.59 1.75
C HIS A 316 28.53 11.10 1.99
N PHE A 317 29.19 10.25 1.21
CA PHE A 317 29.03 8.80 1.34
C PHE A 317 30.26 8.03 0.88
N GLN A 318 30.35 6.78 1.29
CA GLN A 318 31.44 5.87 0.97
C GLN A 318 30.88 4.54 0.51
N LEU A 319 31.38 4.03 -0.61
CA LEU A 319 31.00 2.72 -1.12
C LEU A 319 31.94 1.63 -0.59
N PRO A 320 31.41 0.45 -0.21
CA PRO A 320 32.23 -0.69 0.20
C PRO A 320 33.09 -1.22 -0.97
N ASP A 321 34.22 -1.86 -0.65
CA ASP A 321 35.16 -2.40 -1.64
C ASP A 321 34.54 -3.42 -2.61
N ASN A 322 33.47 -4.10 -2.19
CA ASN A 322 32.75 -5.06 -3.03
C ASN A 322 31.95 -4.41 -4.18
N ALA A 323 31.89 -3.09 -4.25
CA ALA A 323 31.36 -2.34 -5.40
C ALA A 323 32.38 -2.14 -6.52
N LYS A 324 33.66 -2.49 -6.30
CA LYS A 324 34.72 -2.29 -7.29
C LYS A 324 34.46 -3.11 -8.56
N GLY A 325 34.48 -2.47 -9.72
CA GLY A 325 34.27 -3.10 -11.02
C GLY A 325 32.79 -3.37 -11.37
N LYS A 326 31.86 -3.07 -10.46
CA LYS A 326 30.41 -3.22 -10.63
C LYS A 326 29.77 -1.97 -11.28
N LYS A 327 28.52 -2.09 -11.71
CA LYS A 327 27.71 -0.96 -12.17
C LYS A 327 27.03 -0.31 -10.98
N ILE A 328 26.98 1.03 -11.00
CA ILE A 328 26.43 1.83 -9.90
C ILE A 328 25.44 2.85 -10.47
N PHE A 329 24.19 2.75 -10.04
CA PHE A 329 23.11 3.63 -10.47
C PHE A 329 22.50 4.41 -9.31
N LEU A 330 22.13 5.66 -9.57
CA LEU A 330 21.24 6.44 -8.71
C LEU A 330 19.81 6.36 -9.24
N GLU A 331 18.85 6.24 -8.33
CA GLU A 331 17.42 6.34 -8.59
C GLU A 331 16.85 7.43 -7.69
N PHE A 332 16.19 8.42 -8.29
CA PHE A 332 15.35 9.38 -7.59
C PHE A 332 13.91 9.04 -7.95
N GLU A 333 13.04 8.77 -6.96
CA GLU A 333 11.61 8.54 -7.21
C GLU A 333 10.88 9.83 -7.64
N GLY A 334 11.51 10.98 -7.42
CA GLY A 334 11.15 12.30 -7.92
C GLY A 334 11.75 13.42 -7.08
N ILE A 335 11.63 14.64 -7.58
CA ILE A 335 12.04 15.90 -6.96
C ILE A 335 10.97 16.95 -7.29
N ARG A 336 11.01 18.14 -6.68
CA ARG A 336 10.16 19.27 -7.08
C ARG A 336 10.96 20.57 -7.17
N GLN A 337 11.00 21.29 -8.30
CA GLN A 337 10.52 20.91 -9.63
C GLN A 337 11.68 20.37 -10.47
N ALA A 338 12.69 21.18 -10.79
CA ALA A 338 13.80 20.78 -11.66
C ALA A 338 15.11 20.67 -10.90
N GLY A 339 15.98 19.75 -11.31
CA GLY A 339 17.21 19.41 -10.61
C GLY A 339 18.41 19.21 -11.53
N GLU A 340 19.55 19.72 -11.07
CA GLU A 340 20.87 19.59 -11.69
C GLU A 340 21.80 18.84 -10.74
N PHE A 341 22.48 17.80 -11.25
CA PHE A 341 23.18 16.85 -10.39
C PHE A 341 24.67 16.77 -10.70
N TYR A 342 25.46 16.67 -9.64
CA TYR A 342 26.93 16.61 -9.70
C TYR A 342 27.48 15.55 -8.75
N LEU A 343 28.41 14.74 -9.22
CA LEU A 343 29.15 13.79 -8.40
C LEU A 343 30.62 14.17 -8.41
N ASN A 344 31.18 14.39 -7.22
CA ASN A 344 32.58 14.78 -7.04
C ASN A 344 32.96 16.03 -7.88
N GLY A 345 32.06 17.01 -7.99
CA GLY A 345 32.24 18.23 -8.79
C GLY A 345 32.01 18.04 -10.30
N GLN A 346 31.72 16.84 -10.77
CA GLN A 346 31.45 16.55 -12.18
C GLN A 346 29.95 16.48 -12.44
N TRP A 347 29.49 17.12 -13.52
CA TRP A 347 28.11 17.02 -13.98
C TRP A 347 27.71 15.57 -14.28
N ILE A 348 26.58 15.11 -13.74
CA ILE A 348 26.02 13.78 -14.04
C ILE A 348 24.74 13.84 -14.89
N GLY A 349 23.95 14.90 -14.78
CA GLY A 349 22.74 15.11 -15.58
C GLY A 349 21.73 16.04 -14.93
N ARG A 350 20.56 16.15 -15.57
CA ARG A 350 19.42 16.96 -15.11
C ARG A 350 18.11 16.17 -15.18
N SER A 351 17.10 16.63 -14.45
CA SER A 351 15.71 16.16 -14.56
C SER A 351 14.78 17.33 -14.26
N GLU A 352 13.78 17.57 -15.12
CA GLU A 352 13.04 18.86 -15.12
C GLU A 352 11.52 18.69 -14.93
N ASN A 353 10.96 17.49 -15.15
CA ASN A 353 9.51 17.26 -15.06
C ASN A 353 8.95 17.33 -13.63
N GLY A 354 9.79 17.21 -12.60
CA GLY A 354 9.44 17.41 -11.18
C GLY A 354 8.34 16.53 -10.58
N VAL A 355 8.02 15.40 -11.20
CA VAL A 355 7.00 14.48 -10.66
C VAL A 355 7.39 13.02 -10.82
N MET A 356 8.19 12.64 -11.82
CA MET A 356 8.48 11.23 -12.13
C MET A 356 9.89 10.81 -11.71
N ALA A 357 10.07 9.50 -11.59
CA ALA A 357 11.33 8.89 -11.27
C ALA A 357 12.32 8.99 -12.44
N PHE A 358 13.60 9.14 -12.13
CA PHE A 358 14.70 9.18 -13.08
C PHE A 358 15.96 8.57 -12.46
N GLY A 359 16.96 8.25 -13.28
CA GLY A 359 18.19 7.66 -12.78
C GLY A 359 19.45 8.10 -13.50
N PHE A 360 20.60 7.86 -12.88
CA PHE A 360 21.91 8.14 -13.48
C PHE A 360 22.84 6.95 -13.33
N ASP A 361 23.57 6.63 -14.39
CA ASP A 361 24.74 5.76 -14.31
C ASP A 361 25.94 6.59 -13.86
N ILE A 362 26.45 6.29 -12.67
CA ILE A 362 27.56 7.03 -12.07
C ILE A 362 28.84 6.20 -12.00
N THR A 363 28.85 5.03 -12.65
CA THR A 363 29.94 4.04 -12.57
C THR A 363 31.32 4.64 -12.85
N ASP A 364 31.42 5.53 -13.84
CA ASP A 364 32.70 6.09 -14.29
C ASP A 364 33.14 7.35 -13.52
N LYS A 365 32.28 7.87 -12.64
CA LYS A 365 32.51 9.15 -11.92
C LYS A 365 32.66 8.95 -10.41
N ILE A 366 32.40 7.73 -9.93
CA ILE A 366 32.38 7.40 -8.51
C ILE A 366 33.69 6.76 -8.06
N GLU A 367 34.09 7.08 -6.84
CA GLU A 367 35.24 6.50 -6.16
C GLU A 367 34.79 5.37 -5.21
N VAL A 368 35.55 4.28 -5.14
CA VAL A 368 35.20 3.09 -4.33
C VAL A 368 36.27 2.84 -3.26
N GLY A 369 35.89 2.23 -2.13
CA GLY A 369 36.79 1.87 -1.03
C GLY A 369 36.92 2.98 0.00
N GLU A 370 38.13 3.32 0.44
CA GLU A 370 38.37 4.31 1.51
C GLU A 370 38.06 5.78 1.12
N LYS A 371 37.81 6.04 -0.16
CA LYS A 371 37.55 7.39 -0.68
C LYS A 371 36.11 7.83 -0.39
N LYS A 372 35.95 9.09 0.02
CA LYS A 372 34.64 9.73 0.18
C LYS A 372 34.17 10.32 -1.14
N ASN A 373 32.87 10.17 -1.41
CA ASN A 373 32.19 10.79 -2.53
C ASN A 373 31.25 11.88 -2.03
N VAL A 374 31.04 12.90 -2.87
CA VAL A 374 30.10 13.99 -2.63
C VAL A 374 29.13 14.06 -3.80
N LEU A 375 27.84 13.80 -3.53
CA LEU A 375 26.75 14.08 -4.46
C LEU A 375 26.16 15.44 -4.10
N ALA A 376 26.02 16.32 -5.09
CA ALA A 376 25.37 17.61 -4.96
C ALA A 376 24.19 17.70 -5.95
N ALA A 377 23.06 18.23 -5.49
CA ALA A 377 21.87 18.46 -6.29
C ALA A 377 21.38 19.89 -6.09
N ARG A 378 21.30 20.67 -7.17
CA ARG A 378 20.71 22.01 -7.19
C ARG A 378 19.28 21.89 -7.69
N ILE A 379 18.30 22.26 -6.88
CA ILE A 379 16.87 22.08 -7.20
C ILE A 379 16.17 23.43 -7.23
N ASP A 380 15.42 23.70 -8.30
CA ASP A 380 14.60 24.89 -8.50
C ASP A 380 13.12 24.49 -8.50
N ASN A 381 12.34 25.04 -7.57
CA ASN A 381 10.88 24.84 -7.52
C ASN A 381 10.10 26.10 -7.90
N SER A 382 10.67 27.02 -8.67
CA SER A 382 9.96 28.18 -9.16
C SER A 382 8.69 27.79 -9.93
N TRP A 383 7.59 28.48 -9.66
CA TRP A 383 6.36 28.41 -10.46
C TRP A 383 6.55 28.86 -11.90
N SER A 384 7.58 29.67 -12.16
CA SER A 384 7.93 30.15 -13.49
C SER A 384 9.03 29.32 -14.16
N TYR A 385 9.38 28.15 -13.62
CA TYR A 385 10.38 27.27 -14.22
C TYR A 385 9.96 26.87 -15.64
N ARG A 386 10.93 26.88 -16.56
CA ARG A 386 10.78 26.47 -17.95
C ARG A 386 11.85 25.45 -18.28
N GLU A 387 11.47 24.45 -19.06
CA GLU A 387 12.41 23.46 -19.60
C GLU A 387 13.54 24.19 -20.32
N ILE A 388 14.80 23.93 -19.92
CA ILE A 388 15.95 24.72 -20.36
C ILE A 388 16.15 24.67 -21.88
N GLU A 389 15.89 23.51 -22.49
CA GLU A 389 16.17 23.28 -23.91
C GLU A 389 15.14 23.93 -24.84
N THR A 390 13.89 24.02 -24.40
CA THR A 390 12.75 24.42 -25.25
C THR A 390 12.08 25.72 -24.79
N ASP A 391 12.47 26.25 -23.62
CA ASP A 391 11.84 27.42 -22.96
C ASP A 391 10.32 27.24 -22.71
N THR A 392 9.87 25.99 -22.57
CA THR A 392 8.46 25.62 -22.41
C THR A 392 8.13 25.31 -20.95
N PRO A 393 7.02 25.82 -20.38
CA PRO A 393 6.60 25.48 -19.03
C PRO A 393 6.03 24.05 -18.98
N TYR A 394 6.00 23.45 -17.78
CA TYR A 394 5.26 22.22 -17.54
C TYR A 394 3.84 22.55 -17.05
N GLU A 395 2.82 21.99 -17.71
CA GLU A 395 1.40 22.28 -17.38
C GLU A 395 1.05 22.03 -15.92
N TRP A 396 1.63 20.99 -15.32
CA TRP A 396 1.40 20.60 -13.93
C TRP A 396 2.28 21.34 -12.90
N ASN A 397 3.09 22.30 -13.34
CA ASN A 397 3.80 23.23 -12.44
C ASN A 397 2.98 24.51 -12.26
N ASP A 398 1.76 24.37 -11.76
CA ASP A 398 0.79 25.45 -11.61
C ASP A 398 0.41 25.70 -10.14
N GLY A 399 0.09 26.96 -9.81
CA GLY A 399 -0.29 27.38 -8.46
C GLY A 399 -1.68 26.96 -8.00
N GLN A 400 -2.32 25.94 -8.59
CA GLN A 400 -3.71 25.55 -8.29
C GLN A 400 -3.87 24.09 -7.87
N PHE A 401 -3.22 23.14 -8.56
CA PHE A 401 -3.57 21.72 -8.45
C PHE A 401 -2.50 20.83 -7.81
N TYR A 402 -1.21 21.14 -7.95
CA TYR A 402 -0.13 20.37 -7.32
C TYR A 402 0.68 21.25 -6.37
N ALA A 403 0.49 21.06 -5.06
CA ALA A 403 1.17 21.85 -4.04
C ALA A 403 2.71 21.74 -4.17
N ASN A 404 3.38 22.89 -4.19
CA ASN A 404 4.78 23.00 -4.60
C ASN A 404 5.77 22.82 -3.44
N TYR A 405 5.76 21.63 -2.85
CA TYR A 405 6.70 21.24 -1.81
C TYR A 405 8.07 20.90 -2.43
N GLY A 406 8.96 21.90 -2.46
CA GLY A 406 10.21 21.90 -3.23
C GLY A 406 11.34 21.10 -2.61
N GLY A 407 12.18 20.48 -3.46
CA GLY A 407 13.37 19.72 -3.05
C GLY A 407 13.34 18.24 -3.43
N ILE A 408 14.15 17.44 -2.73
CA ILE A 408 14.14 15.96 -2.85
C ILE A 408 13.00 15.42 -1.99
N ASN A 409 11.77 15.55 -2.50
CA ASN A 409 10.53 15.27 -1.78
C ASN A 409 10.01 13.83 -1.94
N LYS A 410 10.76 12.94 -2.61
CA LYS A 410 10.52 11.49 -2.71
C LYS A 410 11.80 10.70 -2.39
N ASN A 411 11.74 9.36 -2.35
CA ASN A 411 12.90 8.55 -1.93
C ASN A 411 14.04 8.57 -2.96
N VAL A 412 15.25 8.31 -2.45
CA VAL A 412 16.46 8.12 -3.26
C VAL A 412 17.07 6.75 -2.96
N TYR A 413 17.50 6.05 -4.01
CA TYR A 413 18.19 4.76 -3.90
C TYR A 413 19.50 4.74 -4.68
N LEU A 414 20.41 3.89 -4.20
CA LEU A 414 21.64 3.55 -4.90
C LEU A 414 21.66 2.04 -5.20
N HIS A 415 21.88 1.68 -6.46
CA HIS A 415 21.91 0.29 -6.92
C HIS A 415 23.33 -0.10 -7.30
N VAL A 416 23.78 -1.26 -6.84
CA VAL A 416 25.07 -1.87 -7.20
C VAL A 416 24.79 -3.23 -7.84
N THR A 417 25.18 -3.41 -9.11
CA THR A 417 24.89 -4.63 -9.89
C THR A 417 26.14 -5.15 -10.58
N ASP A 418 26.12 -6.40 -11.04
CA ASP A 418 27.14 -6.90 -11.97
C ASP A 418 27.11 -6.11 -13.30
N ARG A 419 28.10 -6.34 -14.17
CA ARG A 419 28.16 -5.80 -15.53
C ARG A 419 27.29 -6.57 -16.52
N LEU A 420 26.85 -7.78 -16.18
CA LEU A 420 25.74 -8.46 -16.82
C LEU A 420 24.52 -8.38 -15.91
N TYR A 421 23.56 -7.52 -16.26
CA TYR A 421 22.47 -7.17 -15.33
C TYR A 421 21.15 -6.92 -16.04
N GLN A 422 20.06 -7.10 -15.30
CA GLN A 422 18.70 -6.70 -15.67
C GLN A 422 18.57 -5.18 -15.51
N THR A 423 18.10 -4.46 -16.52
CA THR A 423 18.09 -2.99 -16.44
C THR A 423 17.09 -2.46 -15.40
N LEU A 424 17.23 -1.20 -15.01
CA LEU A 424 16.26 -0.54 -14.13
C LEU A 424 15.07 -0.04 -14.96
N PRO A 425 13.84 0.03 -14.41
CA PRO A 425 12.68 0.59 -15.11
C PRO A 425 12.69 2.13 -15.09
N LEU A 426 13.84 2.75 -15.35
CA LEU A 426 14.04 4.19 -15.35
C LEU A 426 14.34 4.61 -16.78
N TYR A 427 13.36 5.26 -17.43
CA TYR A 427 13.53 5.66 -18.83
C TYR A 427 14.17 7.04 -18.94
N SER A 428 13.70 8.02 -18.16
CA SER A 428 14.40 9.31 -18.02
C SER A 428 15.88 9.09 -17.63
N ASN A 429 16.78 9.59 -18.48
CA ASN A 429 18.25 9.53 -18.41
C ASN A 429 18.93 8.16 -18.62
N LEU A 430 18.28 7.02 -18.33
CA LEU A 430 18.88 5.69 -18.58
C LEU A 430 18.35 4.99 -19.84
N GLU A 431 17.19 5.40 -20.35
CA GLU A 431 16.49 4.82 -21.52
C GLU A 431 16.23 3.31 -21.40
N THR A 432 16.02 2.83 -20.17
CA THR A 432 15.84 1.41 -19.86
C THR A 432 14.45 1.09 -19.35
N THR A 433 14.00 -0.15 -19.54
CA THR A 433 12.62 -0.56 -19.19
C THR A 433 12.52 -1.58 -18.07
N GLY A 434 13.61 -2.30 -17.75
CA GLY A 434 13.65 -3.26 -16.66
C GLY A 434 12.63 -4.41 -16.76
N PRO A 435 12.18 -4.99 -15.63
CA PRO A 435 11.31 -6.16 -15.62
C PRO A 435 9.85 -5.82 -15.97
N TYR A 436 9.18 -6.78 -16.60
CA TYR A 436 7.74 -6.78 -16.87
C TYR A 436 7.16 -8.17 -16.58
N VAL A 437 6.21 -8.23 -15.66
CA VAL A 437 5.55 -9.45 -15.21
C VAL A 437 4.05 -9.34 -15.47
N TYR A 438 3.51 -10.34 -16.15
CA TYR A 438 2.09 -10.36 -16.50
C TYR A 438 1.54 -11.78 -16.55
N ALA A 439 0.22 -11.88 -16.48
CA ALA A 439 -0.52 -13.13 -16.63
C ALA A 439 -1.50 -13.03 -17.79
N THR A 440 -1.56 -14.08 -18.60
CA THR A 440 -2.56 -14.27 -19.67
C THR A 440 -3.35 -15.54 -19.42
N GLU A 441 -4.41 -15.75 -20.20
CA GLU A 441 -5.25 -16.96 -20.10
C GLU A 441 -5.76 -17.19 -18.66
N ILE A 442 -6.17 -16.10 -17.99
CA ILE A 442 -6.57 -16.12 -16.59
C ILE A 442 -7.91 -16.85 -16.46
N ASP A 443 -7.89 -18.01 -15.79
CA ASP A 443 -9.06 -18.74 -15.33
C ASP A 443 -9.26 -18.46 -13.83
N VAL A 444 -10.16 -17.52 -13.53
CA VAL A 444 -10.50 -17.11 -12.17
C VAL A 444 -11.08 -18.28 -11.37
N ALA A 445 -11.95 -19.09 -12.00
CA ALA A 445 -12.61 -20.21 -11.34
C ALA A 445 -11.65 -21.38 -11.09
N GLY A 446 -10.79 -21.68 -12.05
CA GLY A 446 -9.75 -22.71 -11.99
C GLY A 446 -8.50 -22.33 -11.21
N LYS A 447 -8.37 -21.06 -10.79
CA LYS A 447 -7.20 -20.54 -10.06
C LYS A 447 -5.89 -20.75 -10.83
N SER A 448 -5.90 -20.47 -12.12
CA SER A 448 -4.75 -20.67 -12.99
C SER A 448 -4.56 -19.56 -14.02
N ALA A 449 -3.33 -19.39 -14.48
CA ALA A 449 -2.98 -18.49 -15.58
C ALA A 449 -1.65 -18.91 -16.22
N SER A 450 -1.37 -18.41 -17.42
CA SER A 450 -0.03 -18.44 -18.00
C SER A 450 0.74 -17.21 -17.51
N VAL A 451 1.78 -17.42 -16.69
CA VAL A 451 2.58 -16.33 -16.13
C VAL A 451 3.84 -16.15 -16.97
N THR A 452 4.05 -14.94 -17.47
CA THR A 452 5.26 -14.56 -18.21
C THR A 452 6.04 -13.52 -17.43
N VAL A 453 7.35 -13.74 -17.35
CA VAL A 453 8.30 -12.84 -16.73
C VAL A 453 9.34 -12.48 -17.79
N GLN A 454 9.44 -11.21 -18.14
CA GLN A 454 10.45 -10.73 -19.07
C GLN A 454 11.22 -9.55 -18.50
N THR A 455 12.43 -9.34 -18.97
CA THR A 455 13.25 -8.21 -18.55
C THR A 455 14.24 -7.86 -19.66
N GLU A 456 14.57 -6.58 -19.75
CA GLU A 456 15.71 -6.13 -20.51
C GLU A 456 17.01 -6.49 -19.75
N VAL A 457 17.97 -7.11 -20.44
CA VAL A 457 19.29 -7.47 -19.91
C VAL A 457 20.35 -6.79 -20.75
N ARG A 458 21.36 -6.21 -20.09
CA ARG A 458 22.51 -5.57 -20.72
C ARG A 458 23.80 -6.28 -20.34
N ASN A 459 24.67 -6.49 -21.33
CA ASN A 459 26.02 -7.00 -21.13
C ASN A 459 27.04 -5.85 -21.32
N GLU A 460 27.62 -5.34 -20.25
CA GLU A 460 28.68 -4.33 -20.28
C GLU A 460 30.08 -4.89 -20.00
N TYR A 461 30.27 -6.19 -20.24
CA TYR A 461 31.60 -6.76 -20.40
C TYR A 461 32.12 -6.53 -21.83
N SER A 462 33.44 -6.55 -21.99
CA SER A 462 34.13 -6.50 -23.29
C SER A 462 34.06 -7.82 -24.06
N GLU A 463 33.43 -8.85 -23.50
CA GLU A 463 33.28 -10.19 -24.08
C GLU A 463 31.82 -10.62 -24.09
N SER A 464 31.49 -11.58 -24.95
CA SER A 464 30.15 -12.16 -24.97
C SER A 464 29.88 -12.94 -23.68
N LYS A 465 28.64 -12.87 -23.21
CA LYS A 465 28.20 -13.59 -22.01
C LYS A 465 27.03 -14.49 -22.33
N THR A 466 27.17 -15.76 -21.97
CA THR A 466 26.10 -16.75 -22.03
C THR A 466 25.54 -16.99 -20.63
N PHE A 467 24.23 -16.92 -20.49
CA PHE A 467 23.53 -17.08 -19.22
C PHE A 467 22.17 -17.74 -19.38
N ALA A 468 21.68 -18.37 -18.32
CA ALA A 468 20.28 -18.81 -18.21
C ALA A 468 19.46 -17.75 -17.46
N TYR A 469 18.22 -17.54 -17.91
CA TYR A 469 17.25 -16.71 -17.22
C TYR A 469 16.23 -17.59 -16.50
N GLN A 470 16.02 -17.32 -15.21
CA GLN A 470 15.08 -18.06 -14.36
C GLN A 470 14.23 -17.09 -13.55
N ALA A 471 12.95 -17.42 -13.35
CA ALA A 471 12.08 -16.73 -12.40
C ALA A 471 11.47 -17.73 -11.40
N ASP A 472 11.54 -17.40 -10.11
CA ASP A 472 10.89 -18.15 -9.04
C ASP A 472 9.72 -17.32 -8.48
N ILE A 473 8.54 -17.92 -8.39
CA ILE A 473 7.32 -17.29 -7.88
C ILE A 473 7.12 -17.70 -6.41
N TYR A 474 7.08 -16.72 -5.52
CA TYR A 474 6.82 -16.91 -4.09
C TYR A 474 5.48 -16.29 -3.71
N ASN A 475 4.70 -17.02 -2.91
CA ASN A 475 3.48 -16.49 -2.32
C ASN A 475 3.78 -15.52 -1.15
N PRO A 476 2.77 -14.82 -0.59
CA PRO A 476 2.97 -13.90 0.54
C PRO A 476 3.63 -14.52 1.78
N ASN A 477 3.52 -15.84 1.96
CA ASN A 477 4.13 -16.57 3.07
C ASN A 477 5.60 -16.95 2.82
N GLY A 478 6.19 -16.50 1.70
CA GLY A 478 7.57 -16.83 1.31
C GLY A 478 7.75 -18.25 0.79
N ILE A 479 6.67 -18.96 0.45
CA ILE A 479 6.73 -20.31 -0.13
C ILE A 479 6.84 -20.20 -1.65
N ARG A 480 7.87 -20.82 -2.23
CA ARG A 480 8.01 -20.93 -3.69
C ARG A 480 6.96 -21.87 -4.26
N ILE A 481 6.08 -21.36 -5.12
CA ILE A 481 5.01 -22.15 -5.75
C ILE A 481 5.37 -22.64 -7.15
N LYS A 482 6.27 -21.94 -7.85
CA LYS A 482 6.69 -22.31 -9.21
C LYS A 482 8.08 -21.77 -9.52
N THR A 483 8.81 -22.52 -10.36
CA THR A 483 10.04 -22.07 -11.03
C THR A 483 9.79 -22.09 -12.53
N LEU A 484 10.18 -21.01 -13.20
CA LEU A 484 10.10 -20.78 -14.64
C LEU A 484 11.52 -20.75 -15.17
N THR A 485 11.83 -21.65 -16.08
CA THR A 485 13.15 -21.78 -16.71
C THR A 485 13.01 -21.73 -18.22
N GLY A 486 13.85 -20.96 -18.89
CA GLY A 486 13.90 -20.87 -20.35
C GLY A 486 15.22 -21.36 -20.91
N GLU A 487 15.44 -21.03 -22.18
CA GLU A 487 16.68 -21.29 -22.89
C GLU A 487 17.84 -20.42 -22.36
N THR A 488 19.07 -20.78 -22.74
CA THR A 488 20.24 -19.95 -22.49
C THR A 488 20.33 -18.84 -23.54
N TYR A 489 20.65 -17.63 -23.11
CA TYR A 489 20.88 -16.47 -23.96
C TYR A 489 22.37 -16.18 -24.07
N THR A 490 22.81 -15.70 -25.23
CA THR A 490 24.16 -15.15 -25.43
C THR A 490 24.04 -13.71 -25.90
N LEU A 491 24.62 -12.78 -25.15
CA LEU A 491 24.67 -11.36 -25.49
C LEU A 491 26.10 -10.97 -25.89
N GLN A 492 26.23 -10.22 -26.97
CA GLN A 492 27.50 -9.61 -27.40
C GLN A 492 27.92 -8.49 -26.45
N PRO A 493 29.19 -8.05 -26.46
CA PRO A 493 29.63 -6.87 -25.72
C PRO A 493 28.74 -5.65 -26.01
N ASN A 494 28.35 -4.92 -24.97
CA ASN A 494 27.48 -3.75 -25.00
C ASN A 494 26.07 -3.98 -25.59
N GLN A 495 25.66 -5.24 -25.78
CA GLN A 495 24.33 -5.55 -26.27
C GLN A 495 23.28 -5.49 -25.15
N THR A 496 22.12 -4.94 -25.48
CA THR A 496 20.90 -5.00 -24.68
C THR A 496 19.88 -5.89 -25.39
N LYS A 497 19.19 -6.77 -24.65
CA LYS A 497 18.16 -7.65 -25.20
C LYS A 497 17.09 -7.97 -24.16
N THR A 498 15.82 -8.00 -24.59
CA THR A 498 14.73 -8.55 -23.77
C THR A 498 14.77 -10.07 -23.77
N VAL A 499 14.78 -10.64 -22.57
CA VAL A 499 14.72 -12.10 -22.33
C VAL A 499 13.45 -12.44 -21.56
N SER A 500 12.94 -13.66 -21.70
CA SER A 500 11.66 -14.05 -21.11
C SER A 500 11.58 -15.52 -20.72
N VAL A 501 10.77 -15.81 -19.71
CA VAL A 501 10.35 -17.16 -19.34
C VAL A 501 8.85 -17.17 -19.09
N SER A 502 8.18 -18.26 -19.44
CA SER A 502 6.73 -18.40 -19.28
C SER A 502 6.36 -19.82 -18.88
N ALA A 503 5.32 -19.96 -18.06
CA ALA A 503 4.74 -21.26 -17.72
C ALA A 503 3.29 -21.13 -17.23
N GLY A 504 2.50 -22.19 -17.46
CA GLY A 504 1.22 -22.36 -16.78
C GLY A 504 1.41 -22.55 -15.27
N VAL A 505 0.65 -21.78 -14.48
CA VAL A 505 0.66 -21.81 -13.01
C VAL A 505 -0.76 -22.03 -12.51
N SER A 506 -0.92 -22.98 -11.59
CA SER A 506 -2.18 -23.29 -10.92
C SER A 506 -2.09 -23.03 -9.42
N GLY A 507 -3.23 -22.96 -8.74
CA GLY A 507 -3.29 -22.59 -7.31
C GLY A 507 -2.97 -21.12 -7.07
N LEU A 508 -3.26 -20.26 -8.04
CA LEU A 508 -3.13 -18.82 -7.91
C LEU A 508 -4.28 -18.23 -7.09
N GLU A 509 -3.97 -17.22 -6.29
CA GLU A 509 -4.94 -16.31 -5.68
C GLU A 509 -4.86 -14.99 -6.46
N PHE A 510 -6.01 -14.46 -6.85
CA PHE A 510 -6.08 -13.25 -7.66
C PHE A 510 -6.28 -12.02 -6.79
N TRP A 511 -5.52 -10.98 -7.10
CA TRP A 511 -5.62 -9.65 -6.50
C TRP A 511 -7.03 -9.07 -6.75
N SER A 512 -7.64 -8.47 -5.73
CA SER A 512 -8.98 -7.90 -5.81
C SER A 512 -9.24 -6.81 -4.76
N TRP A 513 -10.46 -6.26 -4.76
CA TRP A 513 -10.91 -5.23 -3.82
C TRP A 513 -10.79 -5.67 -2.36
N GLY A 514 -9.91 -5.01 -1.59
CA GLY A 514 -9.61 -5.35 -0.20
C GLY A 514 -8.89 -6.69 -0.01
N TYR A 515 -8.37 -7.24 -1.10
CA TYR A 515 -7.62 -8.51 -1.15
C TYR A 515 -6.37 -8.31 -2.02
N GLY A 516 -5.42 -7.55 -1.47
CA GLY A 516 -4.16 -7.20 -2.10
C GLY A 516 -3.18 -8.37 -2.14
N TYR A 517 -3.58 -9.52 -2.68
CA TYR A 517 -2.73 -10.71 -2.72
C TYR A 517 -1.55 -10.52 -3.68
N LEU A 518 -0.34 -10.40 -3.13
CA LEU A 518 0.90 -10.12 -3.87
C LEU A 518 1.89 -11.27 -3.82
N TYR A 519 2.49 -11.58 -4.95
CA TYR A 519 3.58 -12.52 -5.14
C TYR A 519 4.92 -11.79 -5.21
N ASP A 520 5.97 -12.44 -4.72
CA ASP A 520 7.35 -12.04 -4.98
C ASP A 520 7.89 -12.86 -6.14
N ILE A 521 8.21 -12.20 -7.25
CA ILE A 521 8.78 -12.79 -8.46
C ILE A 521 10.27 -12.52 -8.44
N LYS A 522 11.06 -13.55 -8.11
CA LYS A 522 12.53 -13.43 -8.03
C LYS A 522 13.16 -13.93 -9.32
N THR A 523 13.74 -13.02 -10.07
CA THR A 523 14.43 -13.30 -11.33
C THR A 523 15.93 -13.39 -11.11
N ALA A 524 16.60 -14.31 -11.81
CA ALA A 524 18.04 -14.52 -11.69
C ALA A 524 18.68 -14.69 -13.07
N LEU A 525 19.83 -14.04 -13.26
CA LEU A 525 20.75 -14.32 -14.35
C LEU A 525 21.81 -15.30 -13.86
N LYS A 526 21.94 -16.45 -14.53
CA LYS A 526 22.87 -17.51 -14.13
C LYS A 526 23.94 -17.78 -15.18
N VAL A 527 25.20 -17.53 -14.85
CA VAL A 527 26.37 -17.83 -15.69
C VAL A 527 27.04 -19.09 -15.14
N SER A 528 27.16 -20.14 -15.94
CA SER A 528 27.73 -21.44 -15.50
C SER A 528 27.10 -21.98 -14.20
N GLY A 529 25.80 -21.75 -14.02
CA GLY A 529 25.05 -22.14 -12.82
C GLY A 529 25.14 -21.18 -11.63
N GLN A 530 26.01 -20.18 -11.66
CA GLN A 530 26.16 -19.17 -10.60
C GLN A 530 25.30 -17.93 -10.88
N THR A 531 24.61 -17.43 -9.87
CA THR A 531 23.81 -16.20 -9.96
C THR A 531 24.73 -14.98 -10.01
N VAL A 532 24.53 -14.11 -11.00
CA VAL A 532 25.29 -12.86 -11.17
C VAL A 532 24.45 -11.60 -11.00
N ASP A 533 23.13 -11.71 -11.18
CA ASP A 533 22.20 -10.62 -10.89
C ASP A 533 20.86 -11.20 -10.42
N THR A 534 20.17 -10.48 -9.55
CA THR A 534 18.86 -10.87 -9.03
C THR A 534 17.98 -9.65 -8.86
N VAL A 535 16.74 -9.75 -9.30
CA VAL A 535 15.72 -8.72 -9.10
C VAL A 535 14.49 -9.38 -8.46
N THR A 536 13.89 -8.69 -7.49
CA THR A 536 12.61 -9.10 -6.93
C THR A 536 11.56 -8.10 -7.37
N THR A 537 10.58 -8.56 -8.13
CA THR A 537 9.41 -7.78 -8.53
C THR A 537 8.22 -8.27 -7.72
N ARG A 538 7.63 -7.40 -6.90
CA ARG A 538 6.39 -7.69 -6.18
C ARG A 538 5.20 -7.30 -7.05
N THR A 539 4.27 -8.22 -7.27
CA THR A 539 3.09 -7.98 -8.13
C THR A 539 1.92 -8.89 -7.79
N GLY A 540 0.73 -8.59 -8.29
CA GLY A 540 -0.48 -9.42 -8.15
C GLY A 540 -1.08 -9.72 -9.53
N PHE A 541 -1.87 -10.78 -9.60
CA PHE A 541 -2.54 -11.18 -10.85
C PHE A 541 -4.04 -10.91 -10.74
N ARG A 542 -4.64 -10.29 -11.76
CA ARG A 542 -6.09 -10.05 -11.84
C ARG A 542 -6.54 -9.99 -13.29
N LYS A 543 -7.81 -10.30 -13.53
CA LYS A 543 -8.47 -10.15 -14.83
C LYS A 543 -9.39 -8.93 -14.81
N THR A 544 -9.36 -8.15 -15.89
CA THR A 544 -10.20 -6.96 -16.08
C THR A 544 -10.96 -7.04 -17.40
N GLU A 545 -12.14 -6.42 -17.46
CA GLU A 545 -12.95 -6.29 -18.67
C GLU A 545 -13.66 -4.94 -18.65
N PHE A 546 -13.71 -4.26 -19.80
CA PHE A 546 -14.31 -2.93 -20.00
C PHE A 546 -15.26 -3.02 -21.19
N ASP A 547 -16.50 -3.38 -20.95
CA ASP A 547 -17.47 -3.68 -22.00
C ASP A 547 -18.91 -3.58 -21.47
N HIS A 548 -19.89 -3.43 -22.35
CA HIS A 548 -21.31 -3.29 -22.00
C HIS A 548 -21.59 -2.15 -21.00
N GLY A 549 -20.82 -1.07 -21.07
CA GLY A 549 -20.90 0.04 -20.11
C GLY A 549 -20.34 -0.28 -18.72
N MET A 550 -19.72 -1.44 -18.52
CA MET A 550 -19.32 -1.95 -17.22
C MET A 550 -17.81 -2.15 -17.10
N PHE A 551 -17.32 -2.03 -15.87
CA PHE A 551 -16.03 -2.55 -15.45
C PHE A 551 -16.23 -3.86 -14.67
N LYS A 552 -15.49 -4.91 -15.04
CA LYS A 552 -15.45 -6.17 -14.29
C LYS A 552 -14.04 -6.45 -13.78
N LEU A 553 -13.97 -6.90 -12.53
CA LEU A 553 -12.76 -7.36 -11.88
C LEU A 553 -12.94 -8.84 -11.51
N ASN A 554 -12.08 -9.71 -12.05
CA ASN A 554 -12.13 -11.16 -11.88
C ASN A 554 -13.54 -11.73 -12.18
N ASP A 555 -14.05 -11.43 -13.37
CA ASP A 555 -15.37 -11.86 -13.90
C ASP A 555 -16.61 -11.33 -13.13
N ARG A 556 -16.42 -10.44 -12.14
CA ARG A 556 -17.51 -9.82 -11.36
C ARG A 556 -17.57 -8.32 -11.64
N ALA A 557 -18.75 -7.81 -12.00
CA ALA A 557 -18.97 -6.38 -12.24
C ALA A 557 -18.77 -5.57 -10.96
N LEU A 558 -18.21 -4.39 -11.08
CA LEU A 558 -17.95 -3.49 -9.96
C LEU A 558 -18.51 -2.11 -10.30
N HIS A 559 -19.47 -1.62 -9.50
CA HIS A 559 -19.96 -0.26 -9.62
C HIS A 559 -18.96 0.68 -8.94
N ILE A 560 -18.19 1.40 -9.76
CA ILE A 560 -17.04 2.21 -9.39
C ILE A 560 -17.41 3.21 -8.30
N LYS A 561 -16.70 3.14 -7.17
CA LYS A 561 -16.79 4.17 -6.12
C LYS A 561 -15.47 4.36 -5.39
N GLY A 562 -15.25 5.59 -4.99
CA GLY A 562 -14.06 5.99 -4.26
C GLY A 562 -13.87 7.49 -4.40
N TYR A 563 -12.62 7.91 -4.52
CA TYR A 563 -12.28 9.32 -4.36
C TYR A 563 -11.26 9.81 -5.40
N GLY A 564 -11.41 11.06 -5.81
CA GLY A 564 -10.32 11.84 -6.34
C GLY A 564 -9.39 12.21 -5.18
N LEU A 565 -8.07 12.12 -5.38
CA LEU A 565 -7.10 12.55 -4.39
C LEU A 565 -5.98 13.35 -5.05
N ARG A 566 -5.61 14.48 -4.43
CA ARG A 566 -4.46 15.26 -4.88
C ARG A 566 -3.18 14.43 -4.71
N THR A 567 -2.36 14.44 -5.75
CA THR A 567 -1.19 13.58 -5.84
C THR A 567 -0.14 13.86 -4.76
N THR A 568 -0.11 15.08 -4.23
CA THR A 568 0.74 15.46 -3.12
C THR A 568 0.42 14.72 -1.82
N ASN A 569 -0.81 14.22 -1.65
CA ASN A 569 -1.28 13.45 -0.48
C ASN A 569 -0.75 14.03 0.85
N GLU A 570 -0.76 15.35 0.94
CA GLU A 570 0.06 16.09 1.89
C GLU A 570 -0.51 16.10 3.32
N TRP A 571 0.36 16.39 4.27
CA TRP A 571 0.06 16.50 5.69
C TRP A 571 0.50 17.87 6.26
N PRO A 572 -0.24 18.42 7.24
CA PRO A 572 0.13 19.67 7.91
C PRO A 572 1.56 19.63 8.43
N ALA A 573 2.34 20.70 8.18
CA ALA A 573 3.76 20.77 8.53
C ALA A 573 4.64 19.60 8.06
N LEU A 574 4.24 18.80 7.08
CA LEU A 574 5.08 17.74 6.49
C LEU A 574 5.09 17.82 4.96
N GLY A 575 4.11 18.51 4.38
CA GLY A 575 3.88 18.48 2.94
C GLY A 575 3.67 17.05 2.46
N CYS A 576 4.23 16.70 1.31
CA CYS A 576 4.18 15.34 0.76
C CYS A 576 5.28 14.40 1.33
N ALA A 577 6.25 14.92 2.09
CA ALA A 577 7.44 14.19 2.53
C ALA A 577 7.16 13.31 3.76
N VAL A 578 6.33 12.28 3.59
CA VAL A 578 5.89 11.38 4.67
C VAL A 578 6.43 9.95 4.51
N PRO A 579 6.68 9.20 5.61
CA PRO A 579 7.01 7.79 5.54
C PRO A 579 5.86 6.96 4.95
N ALA A 580 6.21 5.86 4.27
CA ALA A 580 5.26 5.02 3.53
C ALA A 580 4.04 4.52 4.35
N TRP A 581 4.16 4.35 5.67
CA TRP A 581 3.04 3.92 6.51
C TRP A 581 1.96 4.99 6.65
N LEU A 582 2.28 6.28 6.49
CA LEU A 582 1.30 7.38 6.46
C LEU A 582 0.53 7.42 5.13
N SER A 583 1.20 7.18 4.00
CA SER A 583 0.51 6.92 2.72
C SER A 583 -0.46 5.76 2.85
N GLU A 584 -0.02 4.66 3.49
CA GLU A 584 -0.88 3.51 3.74
C GLU A 584 -2.02 3.79 4.72
N LEU A 585 -1.82 4.65 5.73
CA LEU A 585 -2.89 5.11 6.60
C LEU A 585 -3.97 5.87 5.82
N SER A 586 -3.58 6.85 4.99
CA SER A 586 -4.51 7.60 4.14
C SER A 586 -5.30 6.65 3.22
N ASN A 587 -4.60 5.80 2.48
CA ASN A 587 -5.23 4.91 1.51
C ASN A 587 -6.08 3.82 2.18
N ARG A 588 -5.70 3.35 3.37
CA ARG A 588 -6.49 2.39 4.13
C ARG A 588 -7.83 2.97 4.57
N LEU A 589 -7.89 4.25 4.90
CA LEU A 589 -9.16 4.90 5.25
C LEU A 589 -10.12 4.99 4.06
N VAL A 590 -9.62 5.05 2.82
CA VAL A 590 -10.45 4.88 1.60
C VAL A 590 -11.08 3.48 1.56
N LEU A 591 -10.28 2.45 1.82
CA LEU A 591 -10.77 1.07 1.84
C LEU A 591 -11.77 0.84 3.00
N GLU A 592 -11.50 1.41 4.18
CA GLU A 592 -12.35 1.31 5.37
C GLU A 592 -13.69 2.06 5.19
N SER A 593 -13.77 3.04 4.28
CA SER A 593 -15.03 3.63 3.81
C SER A 593 -15.73 2.82 2.71
N ASN A 594 -15.24 1.61 2.41
CA ASN A 594 -15.68 0.76 1.30
C ASN A 594 -15.48 1.39 -0.10
N GLY A 595 -14.62 2.39 -0.23
CA GLY A 595 -14.11 2.83 -1.52
C GLY A 595 -13.19 1.77 -2.14
N HIS A 596 -13.11 1.74 -3.47
CA HIS A 596 -12.22 0.82 -4.18
C HIS A 596 -11.47 1.43 -5.36
N LEU A 597 -11.72 2.70 -5.70
CA LEU A 597 -10.96 3.46 -6.69
C LEU A 597 -10.35 4.71 -6.06
N ILE A 598 -9.06 4.95 -6.31
CA ILE A 598 -8.45 6.27 -6.14
C ILE A 598 -8.09 6.82 -7.53
N ARG A 599 -8.64 7.98 -7.86
CA ARG A 599 -8.19 8.76 -9.02
C ARG A 599 -7.14 9.76 -8.54
N TRP A 600 -5.90 9.62 -9.00
CA TRP A 600 -4.86 10.59 -8.68
C TRP A 600 -5.01 11.85 -9.54
N MET A 601 -4.82 13.00 -8.92
CA MET A 601 -5.07 14.30 -9.55
C MET A 601 -3.84 15.21 -9.42
N HIS A 602 -3.25 15.71 -10.51
CA HIS A 602 -3.42 15.26 -11.90
C HIS A 602 -2.08 14.81 -12.50
N VAL A 603 -1.18 14.32 -11.64
CA VAL A 603 0.13 13.79 -12.05
C VAL A 603 0.36 12.40 -11.45
N THR A 604 1.34 11.67 -11.98
CA THR A 604 1.65 10.35 -11.47
C THR A 604 1.99 10.38 -9.97
N PRO A 605 1.33 9.54 -9.14
CA PRO A 605 1.60 9.43 -7.70
C PRO A 605 2.98 8.90 -7.38
N TRP A 606 3.37 9.12 -6.13
CA TRP A 606 4.60 8.55 -5.60
C TRP A 606 4.49 7.02 -5.54
N LYS A 607 5.60 6.34 -5.81
CA LYS A 607 5.72 4.88 -5.78
C LYS A 607 5.15 4.25 -4.51
N GLN A 608 5.38 4.85 -3.35
CA GLN A 608 4.87 4.30 -2.09
C GLN A 608 3.34 4.34 -1.99
N ASP A 609 2.69 5.35 -2.58
CA ASP A 609 1.23 5.40 -2.66
C ASP A 609 0.71 4.32 -3.61
N VAL A 610 1.33 4.16 -4.79
CA VAL A 610 1.02 3.08 -5.75
C VAL A 610 1.12 1.70 -5.08
N GLU A 611 2.23 1.44 -4.40
CA GLU A 611 2.46 0.15 -3.72
C GLU A 611 1.56 -0.04 -2.48
N SER A 612 1.12 1.05 -1.85
CA SER A 612 0.09 0.98 -0.81
C SER A 612 -1.23 0.48 -1.38
N LEU A 613 -1.65 0.96 -2.55
CA LEU A 613 -2.88 0.48 -3.20
C LEU A 613 -2.78 -0.98 -3.64
N ASP A 614 -1.60 -1.42 -4.09
CA ASP A 614 -1.35 -2.84 -4.36
C ASP A 614 -1.55 -3.71 -3.11
N ARG A 615 -0.97 -3.30 -1.98
CA ARG A 615 -1.10 -4.03 -0.70
C ARG A 615 -2.52 -4.01 -0.18
N LEU A 616 -3.23 -2.90 -0.32
CA LEU A 616 -4.60 -2.75 0.19
C LEU A 616 -5.65 -3.43 -0.70
N GLY A 617 -5.34 -3.71 -1.96
CA GLY A 617 -6.34 -4.17 -2.92
C GLY A 617 -7.26 -3.03 -3.36
N LEU A 618 -6.70 -1.85 -3.66
CA LEU A 618 -7.42 -0.69 -4.19
C LEU A 618 -7.04 -0.45 -5.65
N VAL A 619 -8.03 -0.18 -6.50
CA VAL A 619 -7.83 0.19 -7.90
C VAL A 619 -7.41 1.66 -7.99
N GLN A 620 -6.62 2.02 -9.00
CA GLN A 620 -6.29 3.41 -9.29
C GLN A 620 -6.39 3.81 -10.76
N SER A 621 -6.72 5.10 -10.95
CA SER A 621 -6.49 5.84 -12.19
C SER A 621 -5.16 6.59 -12.07
N LEU A 622 -4.25 6.30 -12.99
CA LEU A 622 -2.89 6.82 -13.01
C LEU A 622 -2.77 7.84 -14.15
N PRO A 623 -2.73 9.16 -13.85
CA PRO A 623 -2.50 10.17 -14.85
C PRO A 623 -1.02 10.28 -15.20
N ALA A 624 -0.72 10.84 -16.38
CA ALA A 624 0.61 11.34 -16.71
C ALA A 624 0.91 12.62 -15.91
N GLY A 625 0.60 13.76 -16.50
CA GLY A 625 0.63 15.08 -15.89
C GLY A 625 -0.19 16.04 -16.73
N ASP A 626 -1.17 16.67 -16.13
CA ASP A 626 -2.05 17.62 -16.80
C ASP A 626 -2.47 18.74 -15.85
N LYS A 627 -2.84 19.87 -16.45
CA LYS A 627 -3.67 20.88 -15.82
C LYS A 627 -5.13 20.55 -16.10
N GLU A 628 -5.75 21.14 -17.13
CA GLU A 628 -7.16 20.94 -17.50
C GLU A 628 -7.42 21.23 -19.00
N GLU A 629 -6.48 20.95 -19.91
CA GLU A 629 -6.70 21.19 -21.35
C GLU A 629 -6.03 20.16 -22.28
N ASP A 630 -6.55 20.09 -23.51
CA ASP A 630 -5.88 19.40 -24.62
C ASP A 630 -4.82 20.31 -25.25
N VAL A 631 -3.58 20.15 -24.80
CA VAL A 631 -2.43 20.92 -25.28
C VAL A 631 -1.86 20.34 -26.58
N THR A 632 -1.11 21.15 -27.33
CA THR A 632 -0.41 20.71 -28.56
C THR A 632 1.08 21.07 -28.51
N GLY A 633 1.90 20.46 -29.38
CA GLY A 633 3.33 20.75 -29.47
C GLY A 633 4.11 20.25 -28.25
N ARG A 634 5.12 21.03 -27.78
CA ARG A 634 6.03 20.58 -26.71
C ARG A 634 5.34 20.20 -25.39
N PRO A 635 4.32 20.92 -24.89
CA PRO A 635 3.58 20.47 -23.69
C PRO A 635 2.93 19.09 -23.84
N TRP A 636 2.43 18.75 -25.04
CA TRP A 636 1.90 17.42 -25.32
C TRP A 636 3.00 16.36 -25.35
N GLU A 637 4.15 16.65 -25.98
CA GLU A 637 5.32 15.77 -25.97
C GLU A 637 5.81 15.50 -24.53
N GLN A 638 5.87 16.53 -23.68
CA GLN A 638 6.20 16.37 -22.26
C GLN A 638 5.20 15.46 -21.52
N ARG A 639 3.90 15.56 -21.85
CA ARG A 639 2.87 14.66 -21.30
C ARG A 639 3.06 13.21 -21.76
N LEU A 640 3.37 12.99 -23.05
CA LEU A 640 3.68 11.65 -23.58
C LEU A 640 4.95 11.06 -22.94
N GLU A 641 6.01 11.86 -22.79
CA GLU A 641 7.25 11.47 -22.11
C GLU A 641 6.99 11.08 -20.65
N LEU A 642 6.16 11.86 -19.95
CA LEU A 642 5.76 11.56 -18.58
C LEU A 642 4.91 10.28 -18.50
N MET A 643 3.93 10.10 -19.39
CA MET A 643 3.11 8.87 -19.42
C MET A 643 3.96 7.64 -19.69
N ARG A 644 4.92 7.72 -20.61
CA ARG A 644 5.86 6.63 -20.93
C ARG A 644 6.59 6.19 -19.68
N ASP A 645 7.15 7.16 -18.95
CA ASP A 645 7.92 6.91 -17.75
C ASP A 645 7.03 6.34 -16.63
N ALA A 646 5.81 6.85 -16.47
CA ALA A 646 4.81 6.36 -15.53
C ALA A 646 4.41 4.89 -15.80
N ILE A 647 4.17 4.54 -17.07
CA ILE A 647 3.85 3.16 -17.50
C ILE A 647 5.04 2.25 -17.21
N ILE A 648 6.25 2.60 -17.65
CA ILE A 648 7.44 1.75 -17.47
C ILE A 648 7.71 1.50 -15.99
N TYR A 649 7.60 2.53 -15.16
CA TYR A 649 7.89 2.45 -13.73
C TYR A 649 6.81 1.70 -12.93
N ASN A 650 5.56 1.70 -13.40
CA ASN A 650 4.42 1.15 -12.66
C ASN A 650 3.66 -0.01 -13.32
N ARG A 651 4.08 -0.50 -14.50
CA ARG A 651 3.41 -1.60 -15.23
C ARG A 651 3.35 -2.94 -14.46
N ASN A 652 4.13 -3.10 -13.40
CA ASN A 652 4.08 -4.29 -12.53
C ASN A 652 3.13 -4.12 -11.33
N ASN A 653 2.53 -2.95 -11.12
CA ASN A 653 1.62 -2.68 -9.99
C ASN A 653 0.19 -3.11 -10.37
N PRO A 654 -0.40 -4.13 -9.73
CA PRO A 654 -1.74 -4.63 -10.08
C PRO A 654 -2.87 -3.62 -9.84
N SER A 655 -2.69 -2.67 -8.93
CA SER A 655 -3.68 -1.62 -8.65
C SER A 655 -3.92 -0.67 -9.81
N VAL A 656 -2.93 -0.45 -10.68
CA VAL A 656 -3.07 0.41 -11.86
C VAL A 656 -3.99 -0.29 -12.86
N ILE A 657 -5.17 0.28 -13.10
CA ILE A 657 -6.19 -0.24 -14.02
C ILE A 657 -6.51 0.76 -15.12
N PHE A 658 -6.47 2.06 -14.83
CA PHE A 658 -6.73 3.11 -15.80
C PHE A 658 -5.49 3.98 -15.99
N TYR A 659 -5.08 4.20 -17.24
CA TYR A 659 -4.14 5.25 -17.61
C TYR A 659 -4.93 6.47 -18.10
N GLU A 660 -4.81 7.56 -17.35
CA GLU A 660 -5.55 8.79 -17.61
C GLU A 660 -4.75 9.73 -18.51
N SER A 661 -5.21 9.90 -19.74
CA SER A 661 -4.55 10.69 -20.79
C SER A 661 -4.60 12.20 -20.52
N GLY A 662 -5.56 12.65 -19.71
CA GLY A 662 -5.78 14.04 -19.38
C GLY A 662 -6.83 14.20 -18.29
N ASN A 663 -6.70 15.30 -17.54
CA ASN A 663 -7.72 15.83 -16.66
C ASN A 663 -8.78 16.64 -17.43
N HIS A 664 -8.72 16.68 -18.75
CA HIS A 664 -9.77 17.10 -19.69
C HIS A 664 -9.82 16.09 -20.85
N GLY A 665 -10.85 16.17 -21.70
CA GLY A 665 -10.87 15.45 -22.99
C GLY A 665 -9.67 15.82 -23.85
N VAL A 666 -9.14 14.83 -24.55
CA VAL A 666 -8.06 14.98 -25.53
C VAL A 666 -8.58 14.60 -26.91
N SER A 667 -7.97 15.13 -27.97
CA SER A 667 -8.32 14.78 -29.34
C SER A 667 -8.19 13.27 -29.61
N GLU A 668 -8.93 12.75 -30.61
CA GLU A 668 -8.82 11.33 -31.00
C GLU A 668 -7.38 10.94 -31.38
N ASP A 669 -6.62 11.83 -32.03
CA ASP A 669 -5.22 11.60 -32.39
C ASP A 669 -4.34 11.46 -31.13
N HIS A 670 -4.49 12.37 -30.17
CA HIS A 670 -3.80 12.32 -28.89
C HIS A 670 -4.17 11.07 -28.07
N MET A 671 -5.45 10.67 -28.09
CA MET A 671 -5.90 9.44 -27.46
C MET A 671 -5.28 8.20 -28.14
N ALA A 672 -5.15 8.22 -29.48
CA ALA A 672 -4.47 7.16 -30.24
C ALA A 672 -3.01 7.02 -29.83
N GLU A 673 -2.29 8.14 -29.66
CA GLU A 673 -0.89 8.15 -29.22
C GLU A 673 -0.72 7.60 -27.80
N MET A 674 -1.57 8.02 -26.86
CA MET A 674 -1.57 7.50 -25.48
C MET A 674 -1.84 6.00 -25.44
N LYS A 675 -2.81 5.52 -26.23
CA LYS A 675 -3.12 4.10 -26.36
C LYS A 675 -1.96 3.31 -26.98
N ALA A 676 -1.36 3.84 -28.05
CA ALA A 676 -0.19 3.23 -28.68
C ALA A 676 1.00 3.14 -27.72
N LEU A 677 1.16 4.14 -26.84
CA LEU A 677 2.19 4.14 -25.82
C LEU A 677 1.94 3.05 -24.76
N ARG A 678 0.70 2.90 -24.28
CA ARG A 678 0.27 1.78 -23.43
C ARG A 678 0.53 0.45 -24.10
N ASP A 679 0.11 0.27 -25.35
CA ASP A 679 0.29 -0.98 -26.11
C ASP A 679 1.78 -1.31 -26.32
N LYS A 680 2.65 -0.30 -26.43
CA LYS A 680 4.10 -0.51 -26.58
C LYS A 680 4.77 -1.00 -25.30
N TYR A 681 4.46 -0.39 -24.16
CA TYR A 681 5.19 -0.62 -22.91
C TYR A 681 4.47 -1.54 -21.91
N ASP A 682 3.17 -1.78 -22.11
CA ASP A 682 2.28 -2.55 -21.25
C ASP A 682 1.14 -3.29 -22.01
N PRO A 683 1.45 -4.08 -23.06
CA PRO A 683 0.46 -4.73 -23.94
C PRO A 683 -0.40 -5.82 -23.27
N HIS A 684 -0.01 -6.25 -22.06
CA HIS A 684 -0.60 -7.39 -21.36
C HIS A 684 -1.04 -7.03 -19.94
N GLY A 685 -1.02 -5.74 -19.60
CA GLY A 685 -1.38 -5.26 -18.28
C GLY A 685 -2.85 -5.45 -17.94
N GLY A 686 -3.74 -5.64 -18.92
CA GLY A 686 -5.20 -5.60 -18.70
C GLY A 686 -5.60 -4.26 -18.08
N ARG A 687 -5.18 -3.16 -18.70
CA ARG A 687 -5.44 -1.79 -18.25
C ARG A 687 -6.15 -1.05 -19.37
N ALA A 688 -6.99 -0.08 -19.06
CA ALA A 688 -7.67 0.75 -20.05
C ALA A 688 -7.02 2.13 -20.17
N ALA A 689 -7.08 2.74 -21.36
CA ALA A 689 -6.66 4.12 -21.59
C ALA A 689 -7.86 5.01 -21.95
N GLY A 690 -7.92 6.21 -21.39
CA GLY A 690 -9.04 7.14 -21.53
C GLY A 690 -8.81 8.42 -20.73
N SER A 691 -9.79 9.31 -20.72
CA SER A 691 -9.74 10.56 -19.95
C SER A 691 -11.14 11.06 -19.64
N ARG A 692 -11.21 12.17 -18.89
CA ARG A 692 -12.44 12.95 -18.75
C ARG A 692 -12.90 13.41 -20.14
N GLU A 693 -14.20 13.66 -20.31
CA GLU A 693 -14.84 14.17 -21.53
C GLU A 693 -14.67 13.28 -22.80
N MET A 694 -14.50 11.96 -22.64
CA MET A 694 -14.37 11.00 -23.77
C MET A 694 -15.64 10.17 -23.99
N LEU A 695 -16.80 10.84 -24.11
CA LEU A 695 -18.11 10.17 -24.17
C LEU A 695 -18.38 9.55 -25.55
N ASN A 696 -18.10 10.27 -26.64
CA ASN A 696 -18.29 9.77 -28.01
C ASN A 696 -17.03 9.18 -28.66
N SER A 697 -15.91 9.11 -27.92
CA SER A 697 -14.62 8.66 -28.45
C SER A 697 -14.67 7.24 -29.00
N SER A 698 -14.17 7.04 -30.22
CA SER A 698 -14.08 5.72 -30.85
C SER A 698 -12.85 4.92 -30.41
N ILE A 699 -11.85 5.61 -29.84
CA ILE A 699 -10.53 5.06 -29.49
C ILE A 699 -10.42 4.76 -27.99
N ALA A 700 -10.98 5.61 -27.15
CA ALA A 700 -10.93 5.48 -25.69
C ALA A 700 -11.60 4.18 -25.23
N GLU A 701 -11.06 3.61 -24.15
CA GLU A 701 -11.51 2.35 -23.55
C GLU A 701 -12.36 2.59 -22.29
N TYR A 702 -12.42 3.84 -21.83
CA TYR A 702 -13.34 4.35 -20.83
C TYR A 702 -13.47 5.87 -20.98
N GLY A 703 -14.51 6.44 -20.38
CA GLY A 703 -14.72 7.88 -20.33
C GLY A 703 -15.46 8.29 -19.06
N GLY A 704 -15.87 9.55 -19.01
CA GLY A 704 -16.63 10.12 -17.90
C GLY A 704 -16.60 11.63 -17.97
N GLU A 705 -17.48 12.29 -17.24
CA GLU A 705 -17.45 13.76 -17.08
C GLU A 705 -17.02 14.12 -15.66
N MET A 706 -16.90 15.42 -15.43
CA MET A 706 -16.72 16.01 -14.11
C MET A 706 -17.92 15.70 -13.21
N LEU A 707 -19.04 16.41 -13.37
CA LEU A 707 -20.18 16.39 -12.44
C LEU A 707 -21.39 15.60 -12.95
N ASN A 708 -21.56 15.51 -14.26
CA ASN A 708 -22.77 15.00 -14.89
C ASN A 708 -22.76 13.48 -14.97
N ILE A 709 -23.94 12.87 -14.94
CA ILE A 709 -24.10 11.42 -14.98
C ILE A 709 -24.35 10.96 -16.41
N ASN A 710 -23.50 10.04 -16.86
CA ASN A 710 -23.53 9.46 -18.20
C ASN A 710 -23.66 7.95 -18.13
N LYS A 711 -24.29 7.37 -19.14
CA LYS A 711 -24.40 5.93 -19.33
C LYS A 711 -23.78 5.55 -20.67
N GLY A 712 -23.04 4.45 -20.66
CA GLY A 712 -22.49 3.87 -21.88
C GLY A 712 -23.11 2.50 -22.14
N SER A 713 -23.32 2.14 -23.41
CA SER A 713 -23.58 0.74 -23.80
C SER A 713 -22.31 0.00 -24.22
N ARG A 714 -21.25 0.71 -24.62
CA ARG A 714 -20.01 0.13 -25.17
C ARG A 714 -18.88 0.12 -24.16
N ILE A 715 -18.39 1.29 -23.77
CA ILE A 715 -17.31 1.46 -22.79
C ILE A 715 -17.88 1.95 -21.45
N PRO A 716 -17.22 1.66 -20.32
CA PRO A 716 -17.64 2.18 -19.03
C PRO A 716 -17.47 3.70 -18.96
N PHE A 717 -18.54 4.37 -18.53
CA PHE A 717 -18.47 5.77 -18.10
C PHE A 717 -18.53 5.85 -16.59
N TRP A 718 -17.43 6.32 -15.99
CA TRP A 718 -17.38 6.60 -14.56
C TRP A 718 -16.97 8.05 -14.32
N GLN A 719 -17.73 8.76 -13.49
CA GLN A 719 -17.51 10.20 -13.26
C GLN A 719 -16.23 10.45 -12.48
N MET A 720 -15.45 11.42 -12.96
CA MET A 720 -14.09 11.59 -12.51
C MET A 720 -13.94 12.55 -11.32
N GLU A 721 -15.00 13.27 -10.94
CA GLU A 721 -15.03 14.11 -9.73
C GLU A 721 -16.44 14.66 -9.42
N TYR A 722 -17.13 14.13 -8.41
CA TYR A 722 -18.43 14.64 -7.97
C TYR A 722 -18.42 15.12 -6.52
N SER A 723 -19.42 15.93 -6.13
CA SER A 723 -19.52 16.58 -4.81
C SER A 723 -18.38 17.58 -4.58
N ARG A 724 -18.62 18.87 -4.89
CA ARG A 724 -17.61 19.93 -4.71
C ARG A 724 -17.79 20.73 -3.43
N ASP A 725 -18.86 20.40 -2.72
CA ASP A 725 -19.24 20.96 -1.44
C ASP A 725 -18.08 20.85 -0.45
N GLU A 726 -17.94 21.82 0.45
CA GLU A 726 -16.85 21.93 1.42
C GLU A 726 -17.44 21.95 2.83
N GLY A 727 -16.98 21.00 3.67
CA GLY A 727 -17.45 20.86 5.05
C GLY A 727 -16.29 20.71 6.03
N MET A 728 -16.08 21.72 6.88
CA MET A 728 -15.06 21.67 7.92
C MET A 728 -15.51 20.74 9.04
N ARG A 729 -14.59 19.92 9.57
CA ARG A 729 -14.89 18.97 10.64
C ARG A 729 -15.51 19.65 11.86
N LYS A 730 -15.00 20.81 12.24
CA LYS A 730 -15.40 21.60 13.41
C LYS A 730 -16.91 21.93 13.53
N TYR A 731 -17.64 22.05 12.42
CA TYR A 731 -19.05 22.47 12.43
C TYR A 731 -19.96 21.25 12.27
N TRP A 732 -20.52 20.73 13.36
CA TRP A 732 -21.44 19.58 13.31
C TRP A 732 -22.72 19.88 12.53
N ASP A 733 -23.53 20.78 13.08
CA ASP A 733 -24.86 21.12 12.61
C ASP A 733 -25.28 22.51 13.13
N ASP A 734 -26.48 22.95 12.78
CA ASP A 734 -27.02 24.26 13.16
C ASP A 734 -27.36 24.38 14.66
N TYR A 735 -27.25 23.28 15.41
CA TYR A 735 -27.70 23.16 16.79
C TYR A 735 -26.55 23.00 17.79
N SER A 736 -25.31 22.93 17.29
CA SER A 736 -24.12 22.63 18.09
C SER A 736 -23.14 23.81 18.11
N PRO A 737 -22.43 24.05 19.23
CA PRO A 737 -21.35 25.02 19.27
C PRO A 737 -20.08 24.46 18.56
N PRO A 738 -19.32 25.28 17.81
CA PRO A 738 -19.64 26.67 17.45
C PRO A 738 -20.79 26.72 16.43
N TYR A 739 -21.76 27.59 16.67
CA TYR A 739 -22.95 27.71 15.83
C TYR A 739 -22.59 28.24 14.45
N HIS A 740 -22.89 27.47 13.42
CA HIS A 740 -22.81 27.94 12.04
C HIS A 740 -23.82 27.21 11.15
N MET A 741 -24.73 27.97 10.53
CA MET A 741 -25.60 27.46 9.46
C MET A 741 -24.76 27.29 8.19
N ASP A 742 -24.41 26.04 7.85
CA ASP A 742 -23.64 25.64 6.66
C ASP A 742 -22.19 26.21 6.48
N GLY A 743 -21.44 26.52 7.55
CA GLY A 743 -20.05 27.02 7.48
C GLY A 743 -19.82 28.40 6.81
N GLU A 744 -18.70 29.10 7.12
CA GLU A 744 -18.39 30.42 6.50
C GLU A 744 -17.87 30.22 5.06
N GLY A 745 -18.49 30.92 4.09
CA GLY A 745 -18.08 30.96 2.69
C GLY A 745 -17.90 32.39 2.16
N SER A 746 -17.12 32.55 1.10
CA SER A 746 -16.91 33.84 0.43
C SER A 746 -17.29 33.80 -1.05
N GLY A 747 -17.94 34.84 -1.56
CA GLY A 747 -18.27 34.99 -2.98
C GLY A 747 -19.13 33.85 -3.52
N GLU A 748 -18.81 33.35 -4.72
CA GLU A 748 -19.49 32.21 -5.38
C GLU A 748 -19.33 30.88 -4.61
N GLY A 749 -18.40 30.81 -3.65
CA GLY A 749 -18.17 29.63 -2.81
C GLY A 749 -19.24 29.37 -1.75
N SER A 750 -20.10 30.35 -1.41
CA SER A 750 -21.11 30.18 -0.36
C SER A 750 -22.10 29.05 -0.66
N ALA A 751 -22.38 28.78 -1.94
CA ALA A 751 -23.28 27.70 -2.37
C ALA A 751 -22.72 26.29 -2.11
N TYR A 752 -21.41 26.18 -1.86
CA TYR A 752 -20.73 24.91 -1.63
C TYR A 752 -20.39 24.67 -0.15
N ASN A 753 -20.47 25.68 0.72
CA ASN A 753 -20.11 25.48 2.13
C ASN A 753 -21.23 24.76 2.87
N ARG A 754 -20.85 23.83 3.74
CA ARG A 754 -21.74 22.96 4.51
C ARG A 754 -21.22 22.71 5.92
N ASN A 755 -22.12 22.38 6.84
CA ASN A 755 -21.77 21.72 8.10
C ASN A 755 -21.62 20.19 7.87
N GLN A 756 -21.20 19.43 8.88
CA GLN A 756 -20.98 17.99 8.75
C GLN A 756 -22.26 17.23 8.37
N ASP A 757 -23.39 17.53 9.02
CA ASP A 757 -24.67 16.88 8.78
C ASP A 757 -25.14 17.09 7.32
N SER A 758 -25.18 18.36 6.88
CA SER A 758 -25.66 18.71 5.54
C SER A 758 -24.71 18.24 4.43
N HIS A 759 -23.40 18.19 4.69
CA HIS A 759 -22.43 17.62 3.75
C HIS A 759 -22.60 16.11 3.58
N ALA A 760 -22.82 15.37 4.68
CA ALA A 760 -23.07 13.93 4.60
C ALA A 760 -24.38 13.62 3.84
N ILE A 761 -25.44 14.38 4.10
CA ILE A 761 -26.73 14.27 3.39
C ILE A 761 -26.54 14.52 1.89
N GLU A 762 -25.74 15.53 1.54
CA GLU A 762 -25.45 15.85 0.15
C GLU A 762 -24.70 14.71 -0.55
N ASN A 763 -23.66 14.15 0.09
CA ASN A 763 -22.92 13.00 -0.43
C ASN A 763 -23.83 11.77 -0.65
N VAL A 764 -24.80 11.53 0.23
CA VAL A 764 -25.81 10.47 0.07
C VAL A 764 -26.67 10.69 -1.17
N ARG A 765 -27.13 11.93 -1.39
CA ARG A 765 -27.92 12.30 -2.57
C ARG A 765 -27.11 12.14 -3.84
N ARG A 766 -25.88 12.65 -3.87
CA ARG A 766 -25.00 12.55 -5.05
C ARG A 766 -24.71 11.10 -5.41
N TRP A 767 -24.36 10.25 -4.43
CA TRP A 767 -24.13 8.83 -4.68
C TRP A 767 -25.38 8.12 -5.22
N PHE A 768 -26.56 8.46 -4.70
CA PHE A 768 -27.81 7.84 -5.13
C PHE A 768 -28.07 8.04 -6.63
N ASP A 769 -27.76 9.20 -7.18
CA ASP A 769 -27.98 9.48 -8.60
C ASP A 769 -27.18 8.50 -9.51
N TYR A 770 -25.95 8.12 -9.12
CA TYR A 770 -25.18 7.06 -9.79
C TYR A 770 -25.78 5.68 -9.54
N TYR A 771 -26.12 5.38 -8.28
CA TYR A 771 -26.68 4.09 -7.88
C TYR A 771 -27.98 3.77 -8.63
N GLU A 772 -28.81 4.76 -8.95
CA GLU A 772 -30.05 4.55 -9.71
C GLU A 772 -29.80 4.04 -11.14
N GLN A 773 -28.63 4.32 -11.72
CA GLN A 773 -28.26 3.99 -13.10
C GLN A 773 -27.19 2.88 -13.21
N ARG A 774 -26.90 2.19 -12.11
CA ARG A 774 -25.85 1.16 -11.97
C ARG A 774 -26.09 -0.10 -12.84
N PRO A 775 -25.13 -1.03 -12.93
CA PRO A 775 -25.34 -2.31 -13.60
C PRO A 775 -26.60 -3.06 -13.13
N GLY A 776 -27.42 -3.56 -14.07
CA GLY A 776 -28.69 -4.23 -13.79
C GLY A 776 -29.95 -3.37 -14.05
N THR A 777 -29.77 -2.09 -14.35
CA THR A 777 -30.87 -1.15 -14.62
C THR A 777 -31.10 -0.86 -16.11
N GLY A 778 -30.43 -1.56 -17.02
CA GLY A 778 -30.62 -1.38 -18.45
C GLY A 778 -29.49 -1.98 -19.28
N THR A 779 -29.56 -1.79 -20.60
CA THR A 779 -28.47 -2.10 -21.54
C THR A 779 -27.41 -1.01 -21.57
N ARG A 780 -27.79 0.21 -21.19
CA ARG A 780 -26.90 1.34 -20.89
C ARG A 780 -26.84 1.52 -19.38
N VAL A 781 -25.64 1.67 -18.85
CA VAL A 781 -25.43 1.79 -17.40
C VAL A 781 -24.37 2.83 -17.10
N ASN A 782 -24.46 3.41 -15.91
CA ASN A 782 -23.40 4.20 -15.32
C ASN A 782 -22.43 3.24 -14.62
N ALA A 783 -21.13 3.38 -14.89
CA ALA A 783 -20.12 2.53 -14.29
C ALA A 783 -19.74 2.99 -12.87
N GLY A 784 -20.17 4.17 -12.42
CA GLY A 784 -19.94 4.73 -11.09
C GLY A 784 -19.22 6.07 -11.13
N GLY A 785 -18.47 6.41 -10.08
CA GLY A 785 -17.68 7.65 -10.06
C GLY A 785 -16.88 7.85 -8.77
N VAL A 786 -16.10 8.93 -8.73
CA VAL A 786 -15.28 9.27 -7.56
C VAL A 786 -15.66 10.63 -6.95
N ASN A 787 -15.78 10.68 -5.63
CA ASN A 787 -16.06 11.90 -4.88
C ASN A 787 -14.78 12.76 -4.82
N ILE A 788 -14.89 14.08 -4.99
CA ILE A 788 -13.77 15.01 -4.91
C ILE A 788 -13.79 15.78 -3.58
N ILE A 789 -12.91 15.51 -2.62
CA ILE A 789 -11.61 14.82 -2.64
C ILE A 789 -11.53 13.96 -1.37
N PHE A 790 -10.57 13.05 -1.21
CA PHE A 790 -10.60 12.20 0.00
C PHE A 790 -10.16 12.87 1.31
N SER A 791 -9.11 13.70 1.30
CA SER A 791 -8.50 14.31 2.49
C SER A 791 -8.16 15.79 2.29
N ASP A 792 -8.55 16.67 3.23
CA ASP A 792 -8.36 18.13 3.10
C ASP A 792 -6.98 18.47 2.56
N THR A 793 -6.91 19.40 1.61
CA THR A 793 -5.72 19.62 0.77
C THR A 793 -5.35 21.10 0.68
N ASN A 794 -4.06 21.38 0.67
CA ASN A 794 -3.48 22.70 0.42
C ASN A 794 -3.50 23.07 -1.08
N THR A 795 -4.59 22.77 -1.79
CA THR A 795 -4.79 23.13 -3.20
C THR A 795 -5.99 24.07 -3.35
N HIS A 796 -6.30 24.48 -4.58
CA HIS A 796 -7.38 25.42 -4.89
C HIS A 796 -8.66 25.15 -4.06
N HIS A 797 -9.13 26.18 -3.34
CA HIS A 797 -10.25 26.12 -2.40
C HIS A 797 -11.30 27.20 -2.69
N ARG A 798 -12.51 27.04 -2.14
CA ARG A 798 -13.62 28.01 -2.25
C ARG A 798 -14.16 28.46 -0.88
N GLY A 799 -13.77 27.76 0.19
CA GLY A 799 -14.11 28.12 1.57
C GLY A 799 -13.26 29.26 2.14
N ALA A 800 -13.59 29.67 3.38
CA ALA A 800 -12.91 30.74 4.11
C ALA A 800 -11.48 30.39 4.58
N GLN A 801 -11.11 29.11 4.62
CA GLN A 801 -9.75 28.66 4.95
C GLN A 801 -8.84 28.76 3.73
N ASN A 802 -7.52 28.80 3.93
CA ASN A 802 -6.51 28.83 2.85
C ASN A 802 -6.22 27.44 2.24
N TYR A 803 -7.13 26.49 2.40
CA TYR A 803 -7.02 25.12 1.91
C TYR A 803 -8.43 24.57 1.65
N ARG A 804 -8.52 23.57 0.77
CA ARG A 804 -9.80 22.98 0.33
C ARG A 804 -10.30 21.97 1.33
N ARG A 805 -11.62 21.99 1.57
CA ARG A 805 -12.30 21.15 2.58
C ARG A 805 -13.44 20.32 1.99
N SER A 806 -13.33 19.93 0.72
CA SER A 806 -14.37 19.10 0.08
C SER A 806 -14.39 17.67 0.60
N ASP A 807 -13.49 17.37 1.52
CA ASP A 807 -13.07 16.02 1.77
C ASP A 807 -13.88 15.25 2.80
N GLU A 808 -13.73 13.93 2.82
CA GLU A 808 -14.34 13.03 3.81
C GLU A 808 -13.47 12.77 5.04
N VAL A 809 -12.19 13.11 5.00
CA VAL A 809 -11.33 13.19 6.19
C VAL A 809 -10.64 14.55 6.24
N ASP A 810 -10.32 15.03 7.43
CA ASP A 810 -9.52 16.26 7.55
C ASP A 810 -8.05 16.03 7.16
N ALA A 811 -7.24 17.10 7.16
CA ALA A 811 -5.84 17.04 6.76
C ALA A 811 -4.98 16.11 7.65
N LEU A 812 -5.46 15.76 8.85
CA LEU A 812 -4.84 14.81 9.77
C LEU A 812 -5.49 13.42 9.72
N ARG A 813 -6.33 13.17 8.72
CA ARG A 813 -7.04 11.91 8.46
C ARG A 813 -8.00 11.53 9.60
N LEU A 814 -8.63 12.51 10.25
CA LEU A 814 -9.78 12.28 11.12
C LEU A 814 -11.06 12.24 10.27
N PRO A 815 -11.88 11.18 10.37
CA PRO A 815 -13.11 11.06 9.59
C PRO A 815 -14.14 12.15 9.88
N LYS A 816 -14.82 12.58 8.81
CA LYS A 816 -16.01 13.43 8.81
C LYS A 816 -17.27 12.58 8.64
N GLU A 817 -18.46 13.18 8.76
CA GLU A 817 -19.73 12.46 8.61
C GLU A 817 -19.92 11.85 7.21
N GLY A 818 -19.40 12.51 6.16
CA GLY A 818 -19.38 11.98 4.79
C GLY A 818 -18.65 10.63 4.65
N TRP A 819 -17.54 10.43 5.40
CA TRP A 819 -16.81 9.15 5.41
C TRP A 819 -17.67 8.01 5.94
N TYR A 820 -18.42 8.27 7.02
CA TYR A 820 -19.31 7.28 7.61
C TYR A 820 -20.51 6.98 6.70
N ALA A 821 -21.04 7.98 6.00
CA ALA A 821 -22.08 7.80 5.00
C ALA A 821 -21.62 6.88 3.86
N HIS A 822 -20.43 7.14 3.29
CA HIS A 822 -19.85 6.29 2.26
C HIS A 822 -19.60 4.87 2.76
N ARG A 823 -19.06 4.71 3.98
CA ARG A 823 -18.86 3.39 4.61
C ARG A 823 -20.13 2.54 4.58
N VAL A 824 -21.30 3.15 4.81
CA VAL A 824 -22.59 2.46 4.77
C VAL A 824 -23.02 2.15 3.34
N MET A 825 -23.06 3.16 2.46
CA MET A 825 -23.64 3.00 1.11
C MET A 825 -22.78 2.19 0.15
N TRP A 826 -21.47 2.09 0.40
CA TRP A 826 -20.51 1.49 -0.51
C TRP A 826 -20.13 0.04 -0.19
N ASP A 827 -20.61 -0.57 0.91
CA ASP A 827 -20.29 -1.99 1.19
C ASP A 827 -21.10 -2.97 0.31
N ASN A 828 -20.80 -2.96 -0.99
CA ASN A 828 -21.40 -3.81 -2.01
C ASN A 828 -20.52 -3.86 -3.27
N TRP A 829 -20.74 -4.83 -4.15
CA TRP A 829 -20.16 -4.81 -5.50
C TRP A 829 -21.01 -3.97 -6.46
N VAL A 830 -22.33 -4.19 -6.48
CA VAL A 830 -23.31 -3.39 -7.23
C VAL A 830 -24.59 -3.22 -6.42
N ASP A 831 -25.33 -4.30 -6.15
CA ASP A 831 -26.53 -4.26 -5.29
C ASP A 831 -26.15 -4.35 -3.81
N VAL A 832 -26.99 -3.82 -2.92
CA VAL A 832 -26.84 -3.95 -1.46
C VAL A 832 -26.75 -5.43 -1.04
N GLU A 833 -25.66 -5.79 -0.36
CA GLU A 833 -25.40 -7.16 0.11
C GLU A 833 -25.51 -7.31 1.64
N LYS A 834 -25.46 -6.22 2.40
CA LYS A 834 -25.44 -6.24 3.87
C LYS A 834 -26.26 -5.11 4.49
N LEU A 835 -26.85 -5.39 5.64
CA LEU A 835 -27.49 -4.40 6.50
C LEU A 835 -26.42 -3.58 7.25
N ALA A 836 -26.43 -2.26 7.06
CA ALA A 836 -25.54 -1.32 7.74
C ALA A 836 -26.24 0.04 7.89
N GLY A 837 -25.81 0.84 8.88
CA GLY A 837 -26.25 2.22 8.99
C GLY A 837 -25.40 3.05 9.94
N HIS A 838 -25.65 4.36 9.93
CA HIS A 838 -24.94 5.37 10.71
C HIS A 838 -25.90 6.50 11.06
N ILE A 839 -25.97 6.88 12.34
CA ILE A 839 -26.70 8.07 12.77
C ILE A 839 -25.79 9.27 12.53
N ILE A 840 -26.25 10.22 11.71
CA ILE A 840 -25.49 11.43 11.42
C ILE A 840 -25.39 12.31 12.68
N GLY A 841 -24.18 12.81 12.96
CA GLY A 841 -23.91 13.76 14.04
C GLY A 841 -23.66 13.11 15.41
N HIS A 842 -24.21 13.71 16.46
CA HIS A 842 -24.01 13.33 17.87
C HIS A 842 -25.28 13.45 18.71
N TRP A 843 -25.22 13.20 20.02
CA TRP A 843 -26.39 13.29 20.93
C TRP A 843 -26.18 14.19 22.17
N ASN A 844 -25.42 15.27 22.01
CA ASN A 844 -25.17 16.30 23.03
C ASN A 844 -25.76 17.66 22.58
N TYR A 845 -26.98 17.96 22.99
CA TYR A 845 -27.68 19.22 22.66
C TYR A 845 -28.28 19.87 23.91
N ASN A 846 -28.82 21.08 23.77
CA ASN A 846 -29.55 21.77 24.85
C ASN A 846 -30.92 21.10 25.09
N GLU A 847 -31.44 21.21 26.32
CA GLU A 847 -32.74 20.60 26.73
C GLU A 847 -33.94 21.05 25.86
N SER A 848 -33.86 22.22 25.23
CA SER A 848 -34.92 22.75 24.37
C SER A 848 -34.76 22.38 22.89
N THR A 849 -33.72 21.64 22.51
CA THR A 849 -33.45 21.34 21.10
C THR A 849 -34.48 20.37 20.54
N VAL A 850 -35.10 20.78 19.44
CA VAL A 850 -35.92 19.93 18.57
C VAL A 850 -35.28 20.02 17.19
N LYS A 851 -34.83 18.88 16.65
CA LYS A 851 -34.20 18.81 15.33
C LYS A 851 -34.60 17.55 14.58
N ASP A 852 -34.35 17.54 13.29
CA ASP A 852 -34.43 16.32 12.49
C ASP A 852 -33.22 15.44 12.80
N VAL A 853 -33.42 14.12 12.81
CA VAL A 853 -32.35 13.13 12.93
C VAL A 853 -32.29 12.35 11.62
N ASP A 854 -31.10 12.29 11.02
CA ASP A 854 -30.88 11.55 9.78
C ASP A 854 -30.05 10.29 10.02
N VAL A 855 -30.48 9.20 9.39
CA VAL A 855 -29.79 7.91 9.43
C VAL A 855 -29.48 7.48 8.00
N VAL A 856 -28.19 7.32 7.70
CA VAL A 856 -27.75 6.68 6.45
C VAL A 856 -27.86 5.18 6.64
N SER A 857 -28.55 4.46 5.75
CA SER A 857 -28.78 3.02 5.92
C SER A 857 -29.04 2.29 4.62
N THR A 858 -28.58 1.04 4.55
CA THR A 858 -28.89 0.12 3.44
C THR A 858 -30.24 -0.60 3.62
N ALA A 859 -30.86 -0.47 4.80
CA ALA A 859 -32.13 -1.10 5.17
C ALA A 859 -33.30 -0.72 4.24
N ASP A 860 -34.38 -1.50 4.32
CA ASP A 860 -35.67 -1.16 3.72
C ASP A 860 -36.47 -0.21 4.63
N LYS A 861 -36.31 -0.36 5.96
CA LYS A 861 -36.93 0.50 6.98
C LYS A 861 -35.99 0.70 8.16
N VAL A 862 -36.09 1.85 8.81
CA VAL A 862 -35.35 2.19 10.03
C VAL A 862 -36.32 2.70 11.10
N GLU A 863 -36.13 2.24 12.34
CA GLU A 863 -36.82 2.70 13.53
C GLU A 863 -35.80 3.32 14.51
N LEU A 864 -36.13 4.45 15.09
CA LEU A 864 -35.26 5.19 16.01
C LEU A 864 -35.75 5.01 17.44
N PHE A 865 -34.83 4.88 18.39
CA PHE A 865 -35.11 4.72 19.81
C PHE A 865 -34.29 5.69 20.64
N LEU A 866 -34.87 6.22 21.71
CA LEU A 866 -34.13 6.82 22.83
C LEU A 866 -34.16 5.83 23.98
N ASP A 867 -32.99 5.28 24.32
CA ASP A 867 -32.84 4.12 25.20
C ASP A 867 -33.68 2.91 24.74
N ASN A 868 -34.85 2.72 25.36
CA ASN A 868 -35.79 1.63 25.04
C ASN A 868 -37.11 2.13 24.43
N ASP A 869 -37.34 3.44 24.38
CA ASP A 869 -38.57 4.03 23.88
C ASP A 869 -38.45 4.31 22.38
N SER A 870 -39.41 3.80 21.60
CA SER A 870 -39.45 4.04 20.15
C SER A 870 -39.86 5.50 19.88
N LEU A 871 -39.07 6.17 19.04
CA LEU A 871 -39.34 7.50 18.50
C LEU A 871 -40.04 7.44 17.15
N GLY A 872 -40.37 6.23 16.66
CA GLY A 872 -41.10 6.01 15.42
C GLY A 872 -40.22 5.54 14.26
N TRP A 873 -40.84 5.48 13.07
CA TRP A 873 -40.23 5.02 11.82
C TRP A 873 -39.76 6.20 10.98
N GLY A 874 -38.59 6.06 10.38
CA GLY A 874 -38.01 7.11 9.53
C GLY A 874 -38.68 7.18 8.18
N GLU A 875 -38.83 8.39 7.64
CA GLU A 875 -39.22 8.59 6.25
C GLU A 875 -38.00 8.33 5.35
N GLN A 876 -38.14 7.44 4.37
CA GLN A 876 -37.09 7.18 3.39
C GLN A 876 -37.03 8.33 2.37
N SER A 877 -36.34 9.41 2.71
CA SER A 877 -36.24 10.65 1.93
C SER A 877 -35.36 10.51 0.69
N SER A 878 -34.43 9.56 0.70
CA SER A 878 -33.69 9.04 -0.46
C SER A 878 -33.42 7.54 -0.21
N ARG A 879 -33.01 6.77 -1.22
CA ARG A 879 -32.80 5.31 -1.07
C ARG A 879 -32.00 4.95 0.18
N PHE A 880 -30.94 5.70 0.48
CA PHE A 880 -30.06 5.44 1.62
C PHE A 880 -30.26 6.38 2.80
N LEU A 881 -31.22 7.32 2.75
CA LEU A 881 -31.42 8.33 3.78
C LEU A 881 -32.79 8.18 4.45
N PHE A 882 -32.78 8.07 5.77
CA PHE A 882 -33.98 7.98 6.61
C PHE A 882 -34.02 9.18 7.56
N THR A 883 -35.02 10.03 7.39
CA THR A 883 -35.19 11.27 8.17
C THR A 883 -36.29 11.09 9.21
N PHE A 884 -36.00 11.50 10.44
CA PHE A 884 -36.91 11.49 11.58
C PHE A 884 -37.17 12.93 11.98
N ALA A 885 -38.35 13.45 11.62
CA ALA A 885 -38.65 14.87 11.78
C ALA A 885 -38.98 15.25 13.22
N ASN A 886 -38.55 16.45 13.64
CA ASN A 886 -38.92 17.08 14.92
C ASN A 886 -38.66 16.22 16.17
N ILE A 887 -37.51 15.55 16.24
CA ILE A 887 -37.12 14.79 17.42
C ILE A 887 -36.72 15.76 18.53
N THR A 888 -37.42 15.69 19.66
CA THR A 888 -37.06 16.42 20.88
C THR A 888 -35.88 15.73 21.55
N TRP A 889 -34.81 16.47 21.82
CA TRP A 889 -33.66 15.92 22.50
C TRP A 889 -33.98 15.56 23.96
N GLY A 890 -33.42 14.45 24.42
CA GLY A 890 -33.40 14.04 25.81
C GLY A 890 -32.13 13.25 26.10
N PRO A 891 -31.59 13.29 27.34
CA PRO A 891 -30.38 12.56 27.68
C PRO A 891 -30.63 11.06 27.59
N GLY A 892 -29.65 10.31 27.09
CA GLY A 892 -29.74 8.86 26.97
C GLY A 892 -28.89 8.35 25.81
N THR A 893 -29.24 7.18 25.28
CA THR A 893 -28.61 6.61 24.10
C THR A 893 -29.59 6.59 22.93
N LEU A 894 -29.31 7.40 21.91
CA LEU A 894 -30.02 7.32 20.66
C LEU A 894 -29.58 6.05 19.91
N LYS A 895 -30.52 5.28 19.36
CA LYS A 895 -30.26 3.99 18.71
C LYS A 895 -31.10 3.83 17.46
N ALA A 896 -30.45 3.53 16.33
CA ALA A 896 -31.12 3.23 15.07
C ALA A 896 -31.17 1.71 14.84
N VAL A 897 -32.34 1.19 14.48
CA VAL A 897 -32.56 -0.23 14.20
C VAL A 897 -33.07 -0.39 12.78
N GLY A 898 -32.35 -1.16 11.97
CA GLY A 898 -32.65 -1.38 10.56
C GLY A 898 -33.26 -2.74 10.29
N TYR A 899 -34.05 -2.79 9.24
CA TYR A 899 -34.77 -3.98 8.79
C TYR A 899 -34.51 -4.17 7.28
N LEU A 900 -33.95 -5.31 6.88
CA LEU A 900 -33.70 -5.68 5.48
C LEU A 900 -34.25 -7.09 5.24
N GLY A 901 -35.37 -7.20 4.52
CA GLY A 901 -36.11 -8.45 4.41
C GLY A 901 -36.47 -9.04 5.79
N LYS A 902 -35.84 -10.16 6.17
CA LYS A 902 -36.01 -10.80 7.50
C LYS A 902 -34.92 -10.43 8.51
N GLU A 903 -33.85 -9.78 8.07
CA GLU A 903 -32.76 -9.36 8.92
C GLU A 903 -33.15 -8.12 9.71
N LYS A 904 -32.79 -8.11 11.01
CA LYS A 904 -32.98 -6.99 11.93
C LYS A 904 -31.71 -6.80 12.73
N ALA A 905 -31.16 -5.59 12.73
CA ALA A 905 -29.95 -5.27 13.50
C ALA A 905 -30.00 -3.85 14.05
N THR A 906 -29.33 -3.64 15.19
CA THR A 906 -28.94 -2.28 15.60
C THR A 906 -27.88 -1.79 14.64
N LEU A 907 -28.15 -0.66 13.99
CA LEU A 907 -27.27 -0.07 12.99
C LEU A 907 -26.18 0.75 13.65
N ASP A 908 -26.57 1.63 14.57
CA ASP A 908 -25.67 2.55 15.26
C ASP A 908 -26.29 3.05 16.57
N THR A 909 -25.45 3.57 17.47
CA THR A 909 -25.84 4.16 18.76
C THR A 909 -25.02 5.41 19.07
N LYS A 910 -25.68 6.47 19.56
CA LYS A 910 -25.05 7.73 19.99
C LYS A 910 -25.46 8.04 21.44
N PRO A 911 -24.59 7.81 22.44
CA PRO A 911 -24.87 8.19 23.81
C PRO A 911 -24.68 9.71 24.03
N THR A 912 -25.47 10.29 24.92
CA THR A 912 -25.19 11.60 25.51
C THR A 912 -23.97 11.48 26.42
N THR A 913 -22.93 12.27 26.15
CA THR A 913 -21.70 12.32 26.98
C THR A 913 -21.83 13.36 28.09
N GLY A 914 -21.07 13.16 29.18
CA GLY A 914 -20.99 14.12 30.28
C GLY A 914 -20.02 15.29 30.02
N GLU A 915 -19.80 16.09 31.06
CA GLU A 915 -18.84 17.21 31.01
C GLU A 915 -17.39 16.72 30.80
N PRO A 916 -16.55 17.50 30.09
CA PRO A 916 -15.11 17.25 29.99
C PRO A 916 -14.43 17.13 31.36
N VAL A 917 -13.74 16.00 31.62
CA VAL A 917 -12.96 15.80 32.86
C VAL A 917 -11.51 15.42 32.63
N GLY A 918 -11.14 15.00 31.41
CA GLY A 918 -9.79 14.50 31.13
C GLY A 918 -9.37 14.57 29.67
N ILE A 919 -8.09 14.30 29.44
CA ILE A 919 -7.48 14.18 28.11
C ILE A 919 -7.00 12.74 27.95
N ARG A 920 -7.34 12.10 26.84
CA ARG A 920 -6.81 10.80 26.43
C ARG A 920 -5.84 10.99 25.27
N LEU A 921 -4.67 10.36 25.38
CA LEU A 921 -3.64 10.35 24.32
C LEU A 921 -3.50 8.93 23.77
N THR A 922 -3.66 8.79 22.46
CA THR A 922 -3.52 7.51 21.75
C THR A 922 -2.46 7.64 20.66
N SER A 923 -1.34 6.93 20.81
CA SER A 923 -0.26 6.95 19.83
C SER A 923 -0.51 5.98 18.68
N GLN A 924 -0.20 6.39 17.45
CA GLN A 924 -0.15 5.56 16.26
C GLN A 924 1.22 5.72 15.59
N VAL A 925 1.86 4.60 15.29
CA VAL A 925 3.19 4.52 14.67
C VAL A 925 3.17 3.44 13.59
N SER A 926 4.24 3.37 12.79
CA SER A 926 4.44 2.26 11.85
C SER A 926 4.25 0.89 12.54
N PRO A 927 3.74 -0.14 11.84
CA PRO A 927 3.68 -1.51 12.40
C PRO A 927 5.02 -2.03 12.93
N GLY A 928 6.15 -1.53 12.40
CA GLY A 928 7.50 -1.83 12.88
C GLY A 928 7.95 -1.07 14.13
N GLY A 929 7.11 -0.21 14.70
CA GLY A 929 7.44 0.72 15.79
C GLY A 929 7.91 2.08 15.27
N PHE A 930 8.27 2.98 16.20
CA PHE A 930 8.80 4.31 15.87
C PHE A 930 10.32 4.25 15.68
N VAL A 931 10.78 4.47 14.46
CA VAL A 931 12.17 4.23 14.05
C VAL A 931 12.99 5.52 14.04
N ALA A 932 14.18 5.52 14.66
CA ALA A 932 15.11 6.65 14.70
C ALA A 932 15.91 6.82 13.39
N ASN A 933 15.22 7.04 12.27
CA ASN A 933 15.82 7.24 10.95
C ASN A 933 15.81 8.71 10.48
N GLY A 934 15.16 9.61 11.23
CA GLY A 934 15.08 11.04 10.91
C GLY A 934 13.92 11.42 9.98
N ALA A 935 13.14 10.45 9.50
CA ALA A 935 11.99 10.66 8.61
C ALA A 935 10.69 10.03 9.14
N ASP A 936 10.77 9.00 9.99
CA ASP A 936 9.59 8.35 10.55
C ASP A 936 8.79 9.31 11.43
N ILE A 937 7.48 9.09 11.49
CA ILE A 937 6.51 9.92 12.19
C ILE A 937 5.80 9.09 13.26
N ALA A 938 5.46 9.71 14.38
CA ALA A 938 4.47 9.22 15.32
C ALA A 938 3.29 10.20 15.33
N ILE A 939 2.08 9.68 15.18
CA ILE A 939 0.83 10.43 15.40
C ILE A 939 0.42 10.22 16.85
N VAL A 940 -0.02 11.28 17.52
CA VAL A 940 -0.70 11.21 18.81
C VAL A 940 -2.08 11.82 18.63
N GLU A 941 -3.12 11.00 18.75
CA GLU A 941 -4.50 11.44 18.82
C GLU A 941 -4.81 11.92 20.23
N VAL A 942 -5.48 13.06 20.33
CA VAL A 942 -5.73 13.81 21.57
C VAL A 942 -7.23 14.00 21.67
N GLU A 943 -7.85 13.36 22.66
CA GLU A 943 -9.29 13.43 22.87
C GLU A 943 -9.62 14.07 24.21
N VAL A 944 -10.65 14.91 24.24
CA VAL A 944 -11.27 15.40 25.48
C VAL A 944 -12.40 14.45 25.85
N VAL A 945 -12.34 13.90 27.06
CA VAL A 945 -13.23 12.82 27.51
C VAL A 945 -13.99 13.18 28.79
N ASP A 946 -15.17 12.58 28.94
CA ASP A 946 -16.00 12.66 30.14
C ASP A 946 -15.58 11.64 31.21
N SER A 947 -16.30 11.60 32.33
CA SER A 947 -16.03 10.68 33.46
C SER A 947 -16.19 9.19 33.13
N ASN A 948 -16.88 8.86 32.04
CA ASN A 948 -17.01 7.50 31.51
C ASN A 948 -15.97 7.19 30.43
N ASN A 949 -14.98 8.08 30.23
CA ASN A 949 -13.96 7.99 29.20
C ASN A 949 -14.55 7.99 27.76
N GLN A 950 -15.69 8.65 27.57
CA GLN A 950 -16.29 8.90 26.24
C GLN A 950 -15.84 10.26 25.72
N ARG A 951 -15.53 10.34 24.42
CA ARG A 951 -15.15 11.61 23.76
C ARG A 951 -16.34 12.58 23.79
N VAL A 952 -16.12 13.78 24.31
CA VAL A 952 -17.15 14.84 24.36
C VAL A 952 -17.22 15.53 22.99
N PRO A 953 -18.29 15.32 22.19
CA PRO A 953 -18.29 15.69 20.77
C PRO A 953 -18.40 17.20 20.53
N ILE A 954 -18.76 17.99 21.54
CA ILE A 954 -18.87 19.46 21.48
C ILE A 954 -17.67 20.18 22.13
N ALA A 955 -16.65 19.45 22.57
CA ALA A 955 -15.49 20.04 23.22
C ALA A 955 -14.58 20.79 22.23
N LEU A 956 -14.16 22.00 22.62
CA LEU A 956 -13.28 22.91 21.85
C LEU A 956 -12.05 23.37 22.67
N ASN A 957 -11.69 22.60 23.70
CA ASN A 957 -10.65 22.99 24.66
C ASN A 957 -9.29 23.17 23.99
N LYS A 958 -8.59 24.26 24.33
CA LYS A 958 -7.19 24.47 23.93
C LYS A 958 -6.25 23.56 24.72
N ILE A 959 -5.49 22.73 24.03
CA ILE A 959 -4.54 21.79 24.64
C ILE A 959 -3.12 22.33 24.48
N ASN A 960 -2.34 22.30 25.57
CA ASN A 960 -0.94 22.69 25.60
C ASN A 960 -0.04 21.46 25.64
N PHE A 961 0.93 21.39 24.74
CA PHE A 961 1.82 20.26 24.56
C PHE A 961 3.25 20.60 24.99
N SER A 962 3.92 19.65 25.65
CA SER A 962 5.35 19.68 25.90
C SER A 962 5.97 18.38 25.42
N LEU A 963 7.01 18.48 24.58
CA LEU A 963 7.80 17.34 24.13
C LEU A 963 9.15 17.34 24.86
N SER A 964 9.52 16.20 25.44
CA SER A 964 10.82 15.95 26.05
C SER A 964 11.43 14.68 25.49
N GLY A 965 12.76 14.66 25.29
CA GLY A 965 13.47 13.53 24.69
C GLY A 965 13.76 13.73 23.21
N GLU A 966 14.22 12.66 22.56
CA GLU A 966 14.67 12.65 21.18
C GLU A 966 13.48 12.59 20.20
N GLY A 967 13.15 13.73 19.60
CA GLY A 967 12.09 13.86 18.60
C GLY A 967 11.86 15.32 18.21
N THR A 968 11.43 15.55 16.97
CA THR A 968 11.10 16.89 16.46
C THR A 968 9.59 17.07 16.45
N TRP A 969 9.09 18.08 17.16
CA TRP A 969 7.67 18.46 17.13
C TRP A 969 7.28 18.94 15.73
N ARG A 970 6.19 18.38 15.18
CA ARG A 970 5.61 18.80 13.90
C ARG A 970 4.17 19.32 14.01
N GLY A 971 3.60 19.38 15.21
CA GLY A 971 2.31 20.05 15.43
C GLY A 971 1.10 19.29 14.89
N GLY A 972 0.00 20.02 14.74
CA GLY A 972 -1.25 19.57 14.15
C GLY A 972 -1.87 20.72 13.35
N ILE A 973 -3.18 20.69 13.16
CA ILE A 973 -3.95 21.76 12.50
C ILE A 973 -5.25 22.00 13.26
N ALA A 974 -5.71 23.26 13.29
CA ALA A 974 -7.04 23.63 13.74
C ALA A 974 -7.43 25.00 13.17
N GLU A 975 -8.72 25.34 13.17
CA GLU A 975 -9.19 26.66 12.75
C GLU A 975 -8.68 27.77 13.69
N GLY A 976 -7.97 28.74 13.13
CA GLY A 976 -7.54 29.94 13.84
C GLY A 976 -6.32 30.60 13.19
N PRO A 977 -5.65 31.54 13.89
CA PRO A 977 -4.46 32.20 13.37
C PRO A 977 -3.40 31.18 12.93
N ASP A 978 -2.88 31.36 11.71
CA ASP A 978 -1.85 30.50 11.12
C ASP A 978 -2.21 29.00 11.09
N ASN A 979 -3.51 28.66 11.17
CA ASN A 979 -4.04 27.30 11.30
C ASN A 979 -3.39 26.47 12.44
N TYR A 980 -2.78 27.14 13.42
CA TYR A 980 -1.97 26.52 14.48
C TYR A 980 -0.82 25.64 13.99
N ILE A 981 -0.35 25.82 12.76
CA ILE A 981 0.75 25.04 12.21
C ILE A 981 2.00 25.22 13.08
N LEU A 982 2.62 24.09 13.45
CA LEU A 982 3.75 24.00 14.39
C LEU A 982 3.50 24.51 15.83
N SER A 983 2.31 25.04 16.14
CA SER A 983 1.98 25.51 17.49
C SER A 983 2.01 24.37 18.50
N LYS A 984 2.50 24.65 19.71
CA LYS A 984 2.40 23.75 20.88
C LYS A 984 1.12 23.97 21.68
N SER A 985 0.22 24.82 21.20
CA SER A 985 -1.03 25.15 21.86
C SER A 985 -2.11 25.28 20.79
N LEU A 986 -2.97 24.26 20.67
CA LEU A 986 -4.02 24.18 19.66
C LEU A 986 -5.30 23.55 20.23
N PRO A 987 -6.49 23.94 19.76
CA PRO A 987 -7.74 23.39 20.23
C PRO A 987 -7.99 21.97 19.71
N VAL A 988 -8.74 21.19 20.49
CA VAL A 988 -9.51 20.09 19.90
C VAL A 988 -10.68 20.64 19.12
N GLU A 989 -11.08 19.94 18.06
CA GLU A 989 -12.31 20.21 17.33
C GLU A 989 -13.18 18.98 17.47
N ASN A 990 -14.44 19.16 17.86
CA ASN A 990 -15.36 18.06 18.16
C ASN A 990 -14.81 17.04 19.18
N GLY A 991 -14.08 17.55 20.17
CA GLY A 991 -13.44 16.74 21.21
C GLY A 991 -12.21 15.94 20.77
N VAL A 992 -11.71 16.11 19.54
CA VAL A 992 -10.52 15.39 19.06
C VAL A 992 -9.58 16.27 18.20
N ASN A 993 -8.29 16.02 18.28
CA ASN A 993 -7.29 16.46 17.31
C ASN A 993 -6.13 15.46 17.22
N ARG A 994 -5.19 15.66 16.29
CA ARG A 994 -3.95 14.89 16.19
C ARG A 994 -2.75 15.81 16.18
N VAL A 995 -1.63 15.31 16.71
CA VAL A 995 -0.32 15.97 16.64
C VAL A 995 0.74 14.99 16.17
N MET A 996 1.78 15.50 15.53
CA MET A 996 2.82 14.69 14.89
C MET A 996 4.19 14.97 15.48
N ILE A 997 5.00 13.91 15.59
CA ILE A 997 6.39 13.95 16.06
C ILE A 997 7.25 13.21 15.04
N ARG A 998 8.30 13.85 14.54
CA ARG A 998 9.29 13.23 13.64
C ARG A 998 10.45 12.66 14.45
N SER A 999 10.92 11.49 14.06
CA SER A 999 12.08 10.84 14.66
C SER A 999 13.39 11.64 14.44
N THR A 1000 14.39 11.41 15.29
CA THR A 1000 15.78 11.84 15.03
C THR A 1000 16.57 10.67 14.42
N SER A 1001 17.83 10.86 14.04
CA SER A 1001 18.59 9.93 13.17
C SER A 1001 19.61 9.02 13.89
N THR A 1002 19.36 8.70 15.17
CA THR A 1002 20.37 8.23 16.13
C THR A 1002 20.71 6.73 16.14
N THR A 1003 20.40 5.92 15.11
CA THR A 1003 20.77 4.49 15.10
C THR A 1003 21.22 3.92 13.74
N GLY A 1004 22.25 3.06 13.74
CA GLY A 1004 22.40 1.92 12.80
C GLY A 1004 23.13 2.09 11.46
N LYS A 1005 24.04 3.06 11.29
CA LYS A 1005 24.62 3.41 9.97
C LYS A 1005 26.08 3.00 9.77
N THR A 1006 26.46 2.71 8.52
CA THR A 1006 27.86 2.60 8.07
C THR A 1006 28.06 3.38 6.76
N GLY A 1007 28.94 4.39 6.75
CA GLY A 1007 29.38 5.07 5.52
C GLY A 1007 28.35 5.94 4.79
N GLY A 1008 27.23 6.30 5.41
CA GLY A 1008 26.15 7.08 4.79
C GLY A 1008 25.18 6.26 3.92
N LEU A 1009 25.22 4.93 4.01
CA LEU A 1009 24.33 3.99 3.33
C LEU A 1009 23.46 3.26 4.34
N SER A 1010 22.23 2.92 3.95
CA SER A 1010 21.33 2.06 4.72
C SER A 1010 20.76 0.93 3.86
N THR A 1011 20.56 -0.25 4.45
CA THR A 1011 19.81 -1.36 3.85
C THR A 1011 18.36 -1.42 4.32
N GLU A 1012 17.98 -0.58 5.27
CA GLU A 1012 16.60 -0.44 5.75
C GLU A 1012 15.78 0.31 4.70
N MET A 1013 14.84 -0.40 4.06
CA MET A 1013 14.00 0.16 3.00
C MET A 1013 12.79 0.92 3.58
N PRO A 1014 12.39 2.05 2.97
CA PRO A 1014 11.10 2.66 3.26
C PRO A 1014 9.97 1.64 3.09
N GLY A 1015 9.00 1.62 4.02
CA GLY A 1015 7.87 0.68 3.98
C GLY A 1015 8.19 -0.77 4.34
N ALA A 1016 9.42 -1.08 4.79
CA ALA A 1016 9.73 -2.41 5.31
C ALA A 1016 8.79 -2.78 6.47
N GLY A 1017 8.24 -4.00 6.42
CA GLY A 1017 7.30 -4.50 7.42
C GLY A 1017 5.82 -4.21 7.12
N LEU A 1018 5.49 -3.41 6.10
CA LEU A 1018 4.11 -3.26 5.63
C LEU A 1018 3.66 -4.53 4.88
N THR A 1019 2.48 -5.04 5.24
CA THR A 1019 1.98 -6.32 4.74
C THR A 1019 0.73 -6.14 3.88
N PRO A 1020 0.52 -7.00 2.87
CA PRO A 1020 -0.75 -7.10 2.17
C PRO A 1020 -1.98 -7.17 3.09
N ASN A 1021 -3.05 -6.46 2.71
CA ASN A 1021 -4.36 -6.60 3.30
C ASN A 1021 -5.13 -7.72 2.58
N LEU A 1022 -5.55 -8.73 3.34
CA LEU A 1022 -6.29 -9.87 2.83
C LEU A 1022 -7.70 -9.98 3.47
N SER A 1023 -8.17 -8.94 4.17
CA SER A 1023 -9.34 -9.01 5.05
C SER A 1023 -10.67 -9.26 4.32
N ARG A 1024 -10.82 -8.81 3.07
CA ARG A 1024 -12.06 -9.05 2.29
C ARG A 1024 -12.11 -10.43 1.62
N GLY A 1025 -10.98 -11.13 1.53
CA GLY A 1025 -10.90 -12.41 0.83
C GLY A 1025 -11.02 -12.30 -0.71
N PRO A 1026 -10.97 -13.43 -1.43
CA PRO A 1026 -11.00 -13.44 -2.90
C PRO A 1026 -12.34 -12.94 -3.46
N THR A 1027 -12.34 -12.56 -4.75
CA THR A 1027 -13.54 -12.12 -5.47
C THR A 1027 -14.69 -13.13 -5.33
N PRO A 1028 -15.89 -12.71 -4.88
CA PRO A 1028 -17.06 -13.57 -4.83
C PRO A 1028 -17.46 -14.09 -6.22
N LYS A 1029 -18.08 -15.28 -6.27
CA LYS A 1029 -18.59 -15.86 -7.52
C LYS A 1029 -19.95 -15.28 -7.90
N GLY A 1030 -20.24 -15.27 -9.20
CA GLY A 1030 -21.55 -14.92 -9.75
C GLY A 1030 -21.76 -13.42 -9.97
N GLN A 1031 -22.97 -13.06 -10.41
CA GLN A 1031 -23.34 -11.68 -10.72
C GLN A 1031 -23.62 -10.87 -9.44
N PRO A 1032 -23.16 -9.62 -9.35
CA PRO A 1032 -23.35 -8.77 -8.16
C PRO A 1032 -24.65 -7.96 -8.15
N TYR A 1033 -25.53 -8.20 -9.12
CA TYR A 1033 -26.78 -7.47 -9.27
C TYR A 1033 -27.89 -8.34 -9.86
N THR A 1034 -29.13 -7.94 -9.61
CA THR A 1034 -30.31 -8.49 -10.27
C THR A 1034 -30.77 -7.56 -11.38
N VAL A 1035 -31.14 -8.10 -12.53
CA VAL A 1035 -31.78 -7.29 -13.58
C VAL A 1035 -33.20 -6.96 -13.12
N GLY A 1036 -33.50 -5.68 -12.92
CA GLY A 1036 -34.81 -5.23 -12.43
C GLY A 1036 -35.78 -4.78 -13.54
N ARG A 1037 -35.24 -4.39 -14.70
CA ARG A 1037 -36.00 -3.89 -15.86
C ARG A 1037 -35.29 -4.22 -17.17
N LYS A 1038 -36.05 -4.34 -18.26
CA LYS A 1038 -35.53 -4.58 -19.62
C LYS A 1038 -35.84 -3.37 -20.50
N ALA A 1039 -34.82 -2.86 -21.20
CA ALA A 1039 -34.99 -1.78 -22.16
C ALA A 1039 -35.85 -2.26 -23.34
N VAL A 1040 -36.81 -1.44 -23.74
CA VAL A 1040 -37.62 -1.63 -24.95
C VAL A 1040 -36.81 -1.11 -26.13
N LYS A 1041 -36.59 -1.96 -27.13
CA LYS A 1041 -35.83 -1.59 -28.32
C LYS A 1041 -36.66 -0.64 -29.20
N ILE A 1042 -36.26 0.62 -29.26
CA ILE A 1042 -36.83 1.63 -30.14
C ILE A 1042 -36.46 1.29 -31.60
N THR A 1043 -37.45 1.29 -32.50
CA THR A 1043 -37.25 1.03 -33.94
C THR A 1043 -37.54 2.24 -34.82
N LYS A 1044 -38.31 3.21 -34.32
CA LYS A 1044 -38.57 4.49 -35.01
C LYS A 1044 -38.78 5.62 -34.01
N VAL A 1045 -38.28 6.81 -34.35
CA VAL A 1045 -38.60 8.06 -33.68
C VAL A 1045 -39.28 9.03 -34.66
N THR A 1046 -40.20 9.84 -34.16
CA THR A 1046 -40.82 10.98 -34.88
C THR A 1046 -41.03 12.11 -33.90
N ALA A 1047 -40.98 13.36 -34.33
CA ALA A 1047 -41.18 14.51 -33.45
C ALA A 1047 -42.06 15.57 -34.11
N GLY A 1048 -42.75 16.37 -33.29
CA GLY A 1048 -43.61 17.46 -33.77
C GLY A 1048 -42.83 18.65 -34.32
N SER A 1049 -41.56 18.78 -33.94
CA SER A 1049 -40.61 19.80 -34.39
C SER A 1049 -39.18 19.23 -34.36
N ASP A 1050 -38.31 19.80 -35.19
CA ASP A 1050 -36.92 19.35 -35.40
C ASP A 1050 -36.75 17.83 -35.64
N GLU A 1051 -37.68 17.22 -36.38
CA GLU A 1051 -37.75 15.77 -36.59
C GLU A 1051 -36.45 15.18 -37.16
N LYS A 1052 -35.72 15.95 -37.99
CA LYS A 1052 -34.42 15.55 -38.57
C LYS A 1052 -33.37 15.16 -37.51
N ASN A 1053 -33.45 15.73 -36.31
CA ASN A 1053 -32.51 15.51 -35.21
C ASN A 1053 -33.11 14.62 -34.11
N ALA A 1054 -34.35 14.13 -34.25
CA ALA A 1054 -35.01 13.31 -33.23
C ALA A 1054 -34.23 12.03 -32.90
N GLY A 1055 -33.40 11.55 -33.84
CA GLY A 1055 -32.48 10.43 -33.66
C GLY A 1055 -31.49 10.61 -32.52
N ALA A 1056 -31.05 11.85 -32.26
CA ALA A 1056 -30.09 12.18 -31.21
C ALA A 1056 -30.61 11.93 -29.79
N SER A 1057 -31.92 11.66 -29.62
CA SER A 1057 -32.50 11.41 -28.30
C SER A 1057 -32.40 9.96 -27.81
N PHE A 1058 -31.76 9.07 -28.59
CA PHE A 1058 -31.60 7.63 -28.26
C PHE A 1058 -30.41 6.96 -28.98
N ASP A 1059 -29.40 7.73 -29.42
CA ASP A 1059 -28.30 7.24 -30.27
C ASP A 1059 -27.09 6.69 -29.48
N ASP A 1060 -27.11 6.73 -28.14
CA ASP A 1060 -26.00 6.39 -27.23
C ASP A 1060 -24.81 7.37 -27.30
N ASP A 1061 -25.03 8.58 -27.83
CA ASP A 1061 -24.07 9.69 -27.82
C ASP A 1061 -24.51 10.76 -26.80
N GLU A 1062 -23.79 10.84 -25.68
CA GLU A 1062 -24.10 11.77 -24.59
C GLU A 1062 -23.78 13.24 -24.92
N ASP A 1063 -23.17 13.50 -26.09
CA ASP A 1063 -22.85 14.85 -26.61
C ASP A 1063 -23.87 15.36 -27.66
N THR A 1064 -24.84 14.53 -28.06
CA THR A 1064 -25.91 14.94 -29.00
C THR A 1064 -27.22 15.18 -28.26
N GLU A 1065 -28.13 15.96 -28.85
CA GLU A 1065 -29.47 16.14 -28.29
C GLU A 1065 -30.52 16.45 -29.36
N TRP A 1066 -31.78 16.17 -29.03
CA TRP A 1066 -32.94 16.70 -29.72
C TRP A 1066 -33.56 17.86 -28.92
N SER A 1067 -34.05 18.87 -29.63
CA SER A 1067 -34.62 20.08 -29.06
C SER A 1067 -35.87 20.49 -29.85
N SER A 1068 -37.02 20.66 -29.19
CA SER A 1068 -38.26 21.10 -29.83
C SER A 1068 -38.31 22.61 -30.12
N ASP A 1069 -39.35 23.06 -30.81
CA ASP A 1069 -39.80 24.46 -30.73
C ASP A 1069 -40.50 24.75 -29.38
N SER A 1070 -41.06 25.95 -29.19
CA SER A 1070 -41.72 26.34 -27.94
C SER A 1070 -43.26 26.20 -27.95
N LEU A 1071 -43.85 25.64 -29.00
CA LEU A 1071 -45.30 25.54 -29.15
C LEU A 1071 -45.78 24.22 -28.57
N LYS A 1072 -46.75 24.25 -27.65
CA LYS A 1072 -47.26 23.03 -27.00
C LYS A 1072 -47.64 21.91 -27.99
N ASP A 1073 -48.26 22.26 -29.12
CA ASP A 1073 -48.79 21.31 -30.09
C ASP A 1073 -47.70 20.62 -30.95
N SER A 1074 -46.48 21.17 -31.00
CA SER A 1074 -45.33 20.61 -31.73
C SER A 1074 -44.12 20.30 -30.83
N ALA A 1075 -44.18 20.62 -29.54
CA ALA A 1075 -43.19 20.29 -28.52
C ALA A 1075 -43.38 18.86 -27.98
N TRP A 1076 -43.27 17.87 -28.86
CA TRP A 1076 -43.36 16.45 -28.52
C TRP A 1076 -42.43 15.57 -29.35
N ILE A 1077 -42.04 14.43 -28.77
CA ILE A 1077 -41.29 13.36 -29.43
C ILE A 1077 -41.96 12.01 -29.15
N LYS A 1078 -41.96 11.12 -30.15
CA LYS A 1078 -42.61 9.81 -30.10
C LYS A 1078 -41.63 8.72 -30.49
N TYR A 1079 -41.47 7.75 -29.60
CA TYR A 1079 -40.69 6.53 -29.78
C TYR A 1079 -41.62 5.36 -30.08
N SER A 1080 -41.30 4.54 -31.08
CA SER A 1080 -42.10 3.39 -31.51
C SER A 1080 -41.26 2.13 -31.59
N TRP A 1081 -41.89 0.98 -31.37
CA TRP A 1081 -41.24 -0.34 -31.39
C TRP A 1081 -42.19 -1.41 -31.97
N ASP A 1082 -41.63 -2.55 -32.38
CA ASP A 1082 -42.34 -3.49 -33.28
C ASP A 1082 -43.45 -4.31 -32.58
N ALA A 1083 -43.21 -4.75 -31.35
CA ALA A 1083 -44.07 -5.65 -30.59
C ALA A 1083 -44.60 -5.00 -29.29
N PRO A 1084 -45.88 -5.17 -28.91
CA PRO A 1084 -46.41 -4.53 -27.70
C PRO A 1084 -45.57 -4.84 -26.46
N ALA A 1085 -45.24 -3.81 -25.67
CA ALA A 1085 -44.45 -3.92 -24.46
C ALA A 1085 -45.24 -3.33 -23.28
N ASN A 1086 -45.14 -3.95 -22.10
CA ASN A 1086 -45.74 -3.42 -20.87
C ASN A 1086 -44.84 -2.32 -20.30
N VAL A 1087 -45.10 -1.08 -20.68
CA VAL A 1087 -44.29 0.07 -20.30
C VAL A 1087 -44.58 0.45 -18.86
N THR A 1088 -43.54 0.50 -18.04
CA THR A 1088 -43.64 0.81 -16.59
C THR A 1088 -42.71 1.93 -16.15
N GLN A 1089 -41.63 2.18 -16.89
CA GLN A 1089 -40.70 3.25 -16.56
C GLN A 1089 -40.20 3.94 -17.83
N LEU A 1090 -39.91 5.24 -17.68
CA LEU A 1090 -39.23 6.08 -18.65
C LEU A 1090 -38.04 6.72 -17.95
N VAL A 1091 -36.84 6.57 -18.52
CA VAL A 1091 -35.61 7.16 -18.00
C VAL A 1091 -35.12 8.18 -19.00
N MET A 1092 -34.85 9.42 -18.57
CA MET A 1092 -34.46 10.50 -19.47
C MET A 1092 -33.29 11.31 -18.92
N LYS A 1093 -32.40 11.75 -19.80
CA LYS A 1093 -31.47 12.87 -19.59
C LYS A 1093 -31.97 14.05 -20.41
N LEU A 1094 -32.26 15.15 -19.74
CA LEU A 1094 -32.85 16.35 -20.34
C LEU A 1094 -31.80 17.46 -20.45
N HIS A 1095 -31.97 18.37 -21.41
CA HIS A 1095 -31.06 19.49 -21.59
C HIS A 1095 -31.06 20.44 -20.37
N SER A 1096 -29.88 20.91 -19.94
CA SER A 1096 -29.73 21.91 -18.85
C SER A 1096 -30.55 21.61 -17.58
N PHE A 1097 -30.67 20.33 -17.25
CA PHE A 1097 -31.66 19.85 -16.29
C PHE A 1097 -31.26 20.00 -14.81
N PHE A 1098 -30.05 20.51 -14.58
CA PHE A 1098 -29.56 21.00 -13.28
C PHE A 1098 -30.38 22.19 -12.77
N TYR A 1099 -30.86 23.06 -13.68
CA TYR A 1099 -31.60 24.28 -13.36
C TYR A 1099 -33.03 24.30 -13.92
N THR A 1100 -33.29 23.45 -14.91
CA THR A 1100 -34.54 23.48 -15.68
C THR A 1100 -35.46 22.36 -15.21
N LYS A 1101 -36.74 22.66 -15.00
CA LYS A 1101 -37.78 21.65 -14.76
C LYS A 1101 -38.74 21.61 -15.94
N TYR A 1102 -39.12 20.40 -16.37
CA TYR A 1102 -39.94 20.22 -17.56
C TYR A 1102 -41.35 19.74 -17.16
N PRO A 1103 -42.41 20.55 -17.39
CA PRO A 1103 -43.79 20.12 -17.24
C PRO A 1103 -44.20 19.28 -18.46
N ILE A 1104 -44.29 17.97 -18.27
CA ILE A 1104 -44.51 17.01 -19.35
C ILE A 1104 -45.73 16.12 -19.12
N GLU A 1105 -46.28 15.65 -20.22
CA GLU A 1105 -47.20 14.52 -20.30
C GLU A 1105 -46.51 13.36 -21.03
N VAL A 1106 -46.73 12.15 -20.55
CA VAL A 1106 -46.24 10.92 -21.21
C VAL A 1106 -47.44 10.05 -21.55
N ARG A 1107 -47.52 9.61 -22.80
CA ARG A 1107 -48.58 8.72 -23.29
C ARG A 1107 -47.99 7.44 -23.85
N VAL A 1108 -48.61 6.30 -23.56
CA VAL A 1108 -48.33 5.02 -24.23
C VAL A 1108 -49.46 4.80 -25.24
N ASP A 1109 -49.10 4.77 -26.53
CA ASP A 1109 -50.04 4.95 -27.62
C ASP A 1109 -50.90 6.23 -27.40
N ASP A 1110 -52.18 6.09 -27.07
CA ASP A 1110 -53.08 7.23 -26.79
C ASP A 1110 -53.36 7.45 -25.28
N ASP A 1111 -52.98 6.50 -24.43
CA ASP A 1111 -53.28 6.48 -22.99
C ASP A 1111 -52.31 7.35 -22.20
N LEU A 1112 -52.82 8.28 -21.39
CA LEU A 1112 -52.00 9.12 -20.50
C LEU A 1112 -51.51 8.31 -19.30
N VAL A 1113 -50.20 8.11 -19.22
CA VAL A 1113 -49.55 7.29 -18.18
C VAL A 1113 -48.80 8.09 -17.13
N PHE A 1114 -48.46 9.36 -17.44
CA PHE A 1114 -47.86 10.30 -16.50
C PHE A 1114 -48.16 11.74 -16.91
N LYS A 1115 -48.38 12.62 -15.93
CA LYS A 1115 -48.45 14.07 -16.11
C LYS A 1115 -47.84 14.74 -14.88
N GLY A 1116 -46.83 15.58 -15.07
CA GLY A 1116 -46.13 16.20 -13.96
C GLY A 1116 -44.96 17.07 -14.39
N THR A 1117 -44.27 17.65 -13.41
CA THR A 1117 -43.03 18.40 -13.65
C THR A 1117 -41.85 17.56 -13.19
N THR A 1118 -40.84 17.41 -14.04
CA THR A 1118 -39.63 16.63 -13.73
C THR A 1118 -38.80 17.30 -12.63
N PRO A 1119 -38.12 16.52 -11.74
CA PRO A 1119 -37.26 17.04 -10.67
C PRO A 1119 -35.85 17.32 -11.19
N THR A 1120 -35.16 18.39 -10.79
CA THR A 1120 -33.76 18.64 -11.21
C THR A 1120 -32.83 17.47 -10.86
N SER A 1121 -31.90 17.12 -11.76
CA SER A 1121 -30.96 15.99 -11.59
C SER A 1121 -29.59 16.33 -12.19
N LEU A 1122 -28.53 15.64 -11.73
CA LEU A 1122 -27.19 15.72 -12.34
C LEU A 1122 -27.04 14.90 -13.63
N GLY A 1123 -28.08 14.17 -14.04
CA GLY A 1123 -28.09 13.50 -15.33
C GLY A 1123 -29.46 12.92 -15.62
N TYR A 1124 -29.69 11.68 -15.20
CA TYR A 1124 -30.91 10.96 -15.54
C TYR A 1124 -32.01 11.12 -14.49
N VAL A 1125 -33.27 11.04 -14.94
CA VAL A 1125 -34.46 10.90 -14.10
C VAL A 1125 -35.20 9.64 -14.49
N THR A 1126 -35.55 8.84 -13.48
CA THR A 1126 -36.45 7.70 -13.64
C THR A 1126 -37.88 8.11 -13.27
N LEU A 1127 -38.79 8.08 -14.25
CA LEU A 1127 -40.22 8.24 -14.03
C LEU A 1127 -40.90 6.88 -13.95
N ASN A 1128 -41.62 6.64 -12.85
CA ASN A 1128 -42.54 5.51 -12.74
C ASN A 1128 -43.85 5.85 -13.45
N LEU A 1129 -44.27 5.00 -14.38
CA LEU A 1129 -45.45 5.19 -15.22
C LEU A 1129 -46.56 4.22 -14.79
N ASN A 1130 -47.82 4.60 -15.05
CA ASN A 1130 -48.92 3.65 -14.96
C ASN A 1130 -48.71 2.52 -15.99
N ALA A 1131 -48.55 1.29 -15.51
CA ALA A 1131 -48.23 0.13 -16.32
C ALA A 1131 -49.22 -0.04 -17.47
N THR A 1132 -48.75 0.13 -18.71
CA THR A 1132 -49.61 0.14 -19.91
C THR A 1132 -48.95 -0.61 -21.05
N VAL A 1133 -49.71 -1.48 -21.73
CA VAL A 1133 -49.22 -2.24 -22.89
C VAL A 1133 -49.46 -1.44 -24.16
N GLY A 1134 -48.41 -1.13 -24.89
CA GLY A 1134 -48.52 -0.39 -26.16
C GLY A 1134 -47.34 -0.60 -27.10
N LYS A 1135 -47.37 0.08 -28.25
CA LYS A 1135 -46.31 0.02 -29.29
C LYS A 1135 -45.53 1.32 -29.45
N SER A 1136 -45.93 2.36 -28.74
CA SER A 1136 -45.25 3.65 -28.78
C SER A 1136 -45.36 4.40 -27.45
N LEU A 1137 -44.41 5.31 -27.23
CA LEU A 1137 -44.41 6.25 -26.10
C LEU A 1137 -44.18 7.65 -26.64
N THR A 1138 -45.04 8.60 -26.28
CA THR A 1138 -44.92 10.02 -26.63
C THR A 1138 -44.64 10.84 -25.38
N ILE A 1139 -43.62 11.71 -25.45
CA ILE A 1139 -43.29 12.71 -24.43
C ILE A 1139 -43.66 14.06 -25.02
N ALA A 1140 -44.51 14.83 -24.34
CA ALA A 1140 -44.98 16.13 -24.80
C ALA A 1140 -44.95 17.17 -23.68
N MET A 1141 -44.76 18.44 -24.01
CA MET A 1141 -44.90 19.53 -23.05
C MET A 1141 -46.38 19.77 -22.69
N ASP A 1142 -46.66 20.05 -21.42
CA ASP A 1142 -48.02 20.40 -20.97
C ASP A 1142 -48.40 21.87 -21.26
N LYS A 1143 -47.43 22.71 -21.61
CA LYS A 1143 -47.63 24.13 -21.96
C LYS A 1143 -46.54 24.62 -22.90
N ASP A 1144 -46.74 25.80 -23.48
CA ASP A 1144 -45.77 26.45 -24.37
C ASP A 1144 -44.42 26.64 -23.66
N ASN A 1145 -43.44 25.85 -24.06
CA ASN A 1145 -42.04 25.92 -23.65
C ASN A 1145 -41.23 24.92 -24.50
N LYS A 1146 -39.91 25.05 -24.50
CA LYS A 1146 -39.00 24.15 -25.21
C LYS A 1146 -38.78 22.85 -24.43
N LEU A 1147 -38.76 21.71 -25.11
CA LEU A 1147 -38.33 20.41 -24.59
C LEU A 1147 -36.98 20.05 -25.22
N GLY A 1148 -35.98 19.71 -24.40
CA GLY A 1148 -34.68 19.23 -24.86
C GLY A 1148 -34.38 17.88 -24.21
N ILE A 1149 -34.07 16.88 -25.03
CA ILE A 1149 -33.77 15.51 -24.60
C ILE A 1149 -32.42 15.12 -25.19
N VAL A 1150 -31.46 14.87 -24.29
CA VAL A 1150 -30.17 14.24 -24.63
C VAL A 1150 -30.44 12.77 -24.87
N GLU A 1151 -31.08 12.09 -23.91
CA GLU A 1151 -31.29 10.65 -23.99
C GLU A 1151 -32.62 10.21 -23.37
N ALA A 1152 -33.28 9.22 -23.97
CA ALA A 1152 -34.53 8.64 -23.48
C ALA A 1152 -34.61 7.13 -23.67
N GLU A 1153 -34.90 6.40 -22.59
CA GLU A 1153 -35.03 4.95 -22.58
C GLU A 1153 -36.36 4.51 -21.94
N VAL A 1154 -37.04 3.57 -22.61
CA VAL A 1154 -38.32 3.02 -22.18
C VAL A 1154 -38.12 1.61 -21.63
N TYR A 1155 -38.78 1.27 -20.53
CA TYR A 1155 -38.55 0.02 -19.82
C TYR A 1155 -39.83 -0.78 -19.51
N THR A 1156 -39.69 -2.10 -19.59
CA THR A 1156 -40.66 -3.12 -19.15
C THR A 1156 -40.10 -3.90 -17.95
N PRO A 1157 -40.92 -4.41 -17.04
CA PRO A 1157 -40.47 -5.32 -15.98
C PRO A 1157 -39.85 -6.60 -16.57
N THR A 1158 -38.92 -7.20 -15.83
CA THR A 1158 -38.17 -8.40 -16.23
C THR A 1158 -38.95 -9.70 -16.19
#